data_AF-A0A7C4MMH0-F1
#
_entry.id   AF-A0A7C4MMH0-F1
#
_cell.length_a   1.000
_cell.length_b   1.000
_cell.length_c   1.000
_cell.angle_alpha   90.00
_cell.angle_beta   90.00
_cell.angle_gamma   90.00
#
_symmetry.space_group_name_H-M   'P 1'
#
loop_
_entity.id
_entity.type
_entity.pdbx_description
1 polymer ?
#
loop_
_entity_poly.entity_id
_entity_poly.type
_entity_poly.pdbx_seq_one_letter_code
_entity_poly.pdbx_strand_id
1 'polypeptide(L)'
;MIAIVNDVLDREKGREYRKRIFYPHFHPHGIKKMAESRGLRIAYAVIHLLESLDAGQQEHRIGALRSLREEVLNASDGPLPRNTARVLVQIMKDIVRARGDLDAQMRLAHDFRRTAMGKPRVVRRMLERYHLLEMSESWNQVAFDDHVHDVNTKGRKSATHLIMDAWIKGIKRLRVIYYNYVQAQFASELLEAAQIMEIELRIGIEFAARFRGRYIQLIWVPRGFIDSQSFLCFLTDAPVLQLMEEGRAVTLYRQRQILEILHAFNRNHLPGLNEHFGVRMQPVDVDRFLAFVRPGQTSLLHLAKYIHGQLLPEFQKRLAELRMQYLQRGAESSSDIEALVAEMNALDFETIMDRYLSSRANPECPDPMKVQDDPDIPPLLQLSPRELLGRLVALRSAYRVTLNLTDLTPEDVLEILYDAEGVITRLEVFNLKDYVGGKLQYLDEITILQEAINDGNIVTLKRIIQWIIDRVEASRAADRNDRLDKLNMILHDMNSLRAMYQVTPLKSRIGSDSTGQSPRMHGMGFAVVDTLIARAKRTVRKDRGHRLILPIRMNVLRRWTFLPKSGWGGGSIGWSSRASKLPLFKWMGMRIESDWMALEQSTRMEQPGNIVTLGGTHEETGNGLHLKPPKPDAPDTARPWSYLNTLFKNLLKVAIGFVPAWLTFFLRYDWWVLQWGGGIIWFLITGFRNVLQSFLGGGGFRGSHLMSWRDYISWERICDSLLFTGFSVPLLDFLVKSLLLEKTFGITTTTAPTVLYSVMAVCNGIYLVSHNAFRGFSRPVMFGNFFRTVLSIPIAILLNGVLSFGLSMFGVPGVNAVLQKWASVISKASSDIVAGLIEGTADRYRNVHIRMADYHVTFRKILDSFAGLELLHPKDDVALLLRSPESLLSGDAKELEQIMIIYALDLLYIWYYQPRGRTAMIMFLSSLTQEERNIVLAVVRLLKRQREITLLFVDGLIGKNFSAALAFYLNNAPNYVTCMERMILSQTV
;
A
#
# COMPACT_ATOMS: atom_id res chain seq x y z
N MET A 1 -11.10 6.25 21.04
CA MET A 1 -10.11 5.65 20.12
C MET A 1 -9.09 4.88 20.92
N ILE A 2 -8.23 5.53 21.72
CA ILE A 2 -7.27 4.82 22.60
C ILE A 2 -7.97 3.83 23.52
N ALA A 3 -9.04 4.25 24.20
CA ALA A 3 -9.84 3.33 25.02
C ALA A 3 -10.40 2.14 24.23
N ILE A 4 -10.77 2.32 22.95
CA ILE A 4 -11.25 1.22 22.09
C ILE A 4 -10.08 0.32 21.68
N VAL A 5 -8.92 0.92 21.37
CA VAL A 5 -7.72 0.19 21.00
C VAL A 5 -7.27 -0.70 22.15
N ASN A 6 -7.17 -0.14 23.36
CA ASN A 6 -6.77 -0.88 24.54
C ASN A 6 -7.84 -1.92 24.91
N ASP A 7 -9.13 -1.59 24.84
CA ASP A 7 -10.24 -2.53 25.12
C ASP A 7 -10.29 -3.72 24.15
N VAL A 8 -9.90 -3.54 22.87
CA VAL A 8 -9.76 -4.66 21.92
C VAL A 8 -8.53 -5.51 22.25
N LEU A 9 -7.44 -4.90 22.72
CA LEU A 9 -6.21 -5.59 23.13
C LEU A 9 -6.32 -6.29 24.50
N ASP A 10 -7.24 -5.84 25.36
CA ASP A 10 -7.39 -6.29 26.75
C ASP A 10 -8.42 -7.43 26.93
N ARG A 11 -9.30 -7.69 25.94
CA ARG A 11 -10.47 -8.57 26.14
C ARG A 11 -10.27 -10.03 25.70
N GLU A 12 -10.63 -10.95 26.60
CA GLU A 12 -10.79 -12.38 26.32
C GLU A 12 -12.04 -12.70 25.46
N LYS A 13 -11.82 -13.71 24.61
CA LYS A 13 -12.56 -14.32 23.49
C LYS A 13 -14.11 -14.50 23.52
N GLY A 14 -14.87 -13.97 24.47
CA GLY A 14 -16.24 -14.45 24.73
C GLY A 14 -17.45 -13.70 24.13
N ARG A 15 -17.40 -12.37 23.89
CA ARG A 15 -18.62 -11.58 23.56
C ARG A 15 -18.62 -10.83 22.22
N GLU A 16 -17.60 -11.01 21.37
CA GLU A 16 -17.47 -10.35 20.05
C GLU A 16 -17.56 -11.28 18.84
N TYR A 17 -17.91 -12.57 19.01
CA TYR A 17 -17.86 -13.57 17.94
C TYR A 17 -18.72 -13.22 16.72
N ARG A 18 -19.96 -12.73 16.89
CA ARG A 18 -20.82 -12.32 15.75
C ARG A 18 -20.42 -10.99 15.11
N LYS A 19 -19.89 -10.02 15.88
CA LYS A 19 -19.29 -8.81 15.28
C LYS A 19 -18.12 -9.21 14.37
N ARG A 20 -17.29 -10.16 14.80
CA ARG A 20 -16.16 -10.66 14.00
C ARG A 20 -16.59 -11.35 12.69
N ILE A 21 -17.69 -12.11 12.71
CA ILE A 21 -18.21 -12.82 11.52
C ILE A 21 -18.84 -11.87 10.51
N PHE A 22 -19.72 -10.96 10.94
CA PHE A 22 -20.52 -10.15 10.01
C PHE A 22 -19.90 -8.80 9.62
N TYR A 23 -18.96 -8.26 10.41
CA TYR A 23 -18.30 -6.98 10.12
C TYR A 23 -17.61 -6.89 8.74
N PRO A 24 -16.95 -7.96 8.23
CA PRO A 24 -16.37 -7.99 6.89
C PRO A 24 -17.39 -7.79 5.75
N HIS A 25 -18.67 -8.14 5.98
CA HIS A 25 -19.70 -8.04 4.96
C HIS A 25 -20.26 -6.62 4.81
N PHE A 26 -20.15 -5.77 5.83
CA PHE A 26 -20.64 -4.39 5.74
C PHE A 26 -19.82 -3.52 4.78
N HIS A 27 -20.52 -2.87 3.86
CA HIS A 27 -19.96 -1.88 2.97
C HIS A 27 -19.37 -0.68 3.75
N PRO A 28 -18.15 -0.19 3.44
CA PRO A 28 -17.52 0.95 4.12
C PRO A 28 -18.36 2.25 4.15
N HIS A 29 -19.16 2.44 3.10
CA HIS A 29 -20.13 3.55 2.95
C HIS A 29 -21.57 3.20 3.38
N GLY A 30 -21.77 2.02 3.98
CA GLY A 30 -23.04 1.46 4.40
C GLY A 30 -23.46 1.81 5.84
N ILE A 31 -24.42 1.07 6.37
CA ILE A 31 -25.16 1.39 7.61
C ILE A 31 -24.26 1.47 8.85
N LYS A 32 -23.11 0.79 8.85
CA LYS A 32 -22.12 0.86 9.94
C LYS A 32 -21.59 2.27 10.23
N LYS A 33 -21.72 3.21 9.27
CA LYS A 33 -21.40 4.63 9.48
C LYS A 33 -22.26 5.30 10.56
N MET A 34 -23.44 4.75 10.88
CA MET A 34 -24.31 5.28 11.93
C MET A 34 -23.83 4.92 13.34
N ALA A 35 -23.06 3.83 13.49
CA ALA A 35 -22.57 3.37 14.79
C ALA A 35 -21.16 3.87 15.11
N GLU A 36 -20.29 3.97 14.10
CA GLU A 36 -18.86 4.26 14.29
C GLU A 36 -18.32 5.27 13.27
N SER A 37 -17.52 6.23 13.75
CA SER A 37 -16.82 7.18 12.88
C SER A 37 -15.79 6.49 11.99
N ARG A 38 -15.53 7.05 10.80
CA ARG A 38 -14.58 6.48 9.82
C ARG A 38 -13.21 6.14 10.41
N GLY A 39 -12.62 7.07 11.16
CA GLY A 39 -11.31 6.83 11.79
C GLY A 39 -11.34 5.69 12.80
N LEU A 40 -12.46 5.49 13.51
CA LEU A 40 -12.61 4.35 14.43
C LEU A 40 -12.76 3.02 13.71
N ARG A 41 -13.48 2.99 12.58
CA ARG A 41 -13.63 1.76 11.78
C ARG A 41 -12.32 1.31 11.14
N ILE A 42 -11.57 2.25 10.57
CA ILE A 42 -10.23 1.97 10.04
C ILE A 42 -9.33 1.47 11.17
N ALA A 43 -9.38 2.10 12.34
CA ALA A 43 -8.61 1.64 13.49
C ALA A 43 -9.00 0.22 13.91
N TYR A 44 -10.30 -0.08 14.01
CA TYR A 44 -10.79 -1.42 14.35
C TYR A 44 -10.31 -2.47 13.35
N ALA A 45 -10.43 -2.20 12.05
CA ALA A 45 -9.98 -3.13 11.00
C ALA A 45 -8.47 -3.39 11.05
N VAL A 46 -7.66 -2.37 11.34
CA VAL A 46 -6.21 -2.54 11.47
C VAL A 46 -5.86 -3.33 12.75
N ILE A 47 -6.48 -3.03 13.88
CA ILE A 47 -6.21 -3.72 15.15
C ILE A 47 -6.61 -5.18 15.05
N HIS A 48 -7.79 -5.46 14.51
CA HIS A 48 -8.26 -6.82 14.29
C HIS A 48 -7.30 -7.61 13.38
N LEU A 49 -6.75 -6.96 12.34
CA LEU A 49 -5.70 -7.58 11.54
C LEU A 49 -4.46 -7.86 12.39
N LEU A 50 -3.94 -6.88 13.13
CA LEU A 50 -2.73 -7.06 13.96
C LEU A 50 -2.91 -8.18 15.00
N GLU A 51 -4.04 -8.25 15.70
CA GLU A 51 -4.38 -9.35 16.62
C GLU A 51 -4.42 -10.71 15.89
N SER A 52 -5.08 -10.76 14.73
CA SER A 52 -5.17 -12.00 13.94
C SER A 52 -3.80 -12.48 13.44
N LEU A 53 -2.87 -11.56 13.18
CA LEU A 53 -1.51 -11.91 12.73
C LEU A 53 -0.67 -12.56 13.83
N ASP A 54 -0.95 -12.24 15.10
CA ASP A 54 -0.19 -12.75 16.26
C ASP A 54 -0.75 -14.08 16.79
N ALA A 55 -2.08 -14.31 16.73
CA ALA A 55 -2.71 -15.49 17.34
C ALA A 55 -3.91 -16.11 16.58
N GLY A 56 -4.27 -15.57 15.41
CA GLY A 56 -5.46 -16.01 14.66
C GLY A 56 -5.20 -17.21 13.75
N GLN A 57 -6.25 -18.01 13.48
CA GLN A 57 -6.23 -19.03 12.41
C GLN A 57 -6.15 -18.38 11.02
N GLN A 58 -5.74 -19.15 10.00
CA GLN A 58 -5.55 -18.65 8.63
C GLN A 58 -6.78 -17.91 8.09
N GLU A 59 -7.97 -18.47 8.22
CA GLU A 59 -9.22 -17.86 7.75
C GLU A 59 -9.49 -16.50 8.41
N HIS A 60 -9.23 -16.39 9.73
CA HIS A 60 -9.38 -15.14 10.45
C HIS A 60 -8.39 -14.06 9.95
N ARG A 61 -7.14 -14.44 9.64
CA ARG A 61 -6.13 -13.52 9.09
C ARG A 61 -6.54 -12.97 7.73
N ILE A 62 -7.00 -13.85 6.85
CA ILE A 62 -7.47 -13.50 5.51
C ILE A 62 -8.72 -12.61 5.58
N GLY A 63 -9.71 -12.98 6.41
CA GLY A 63 -10.92 -12.18 6.63
C GLY A 63 -10.62 -10.79 7.18
N ALA A 64 -9.66 -10.69 8.11
CA ALA A 64 -9.18 -9.42 8.63
C ALA A 64 -8.48 -8.57 7.55
N LEU A 65 -7.67 -9.19 6.69
CA LEU A 65 -6.98 -8.50 5.59
C LEU A 65 -7.96 -7.96 4.55
N ARG A 66 -8.99 -8.74 4.18
CA ARG A 66 -10.09 -8.28 3.31
C ARG A 66 -10.79 -7.06 3.91
N SER A 67 -11.18 -7.17 5.18
CA SER A 67 -11.86 -6.10 5.92
C SER A 67 -11.01 -4.83 5.97
N LEU A 68 -9.71 -4.98 6.23
CA LEU A 68 -8.76 -3.87 6.18
C LEU A 68 -8.73 -3.25 4.79
N ARG A 69 -8.49 -4.03 3.74
CA ARG A 69 -8.40 -3.51 2.38
C ARG A 69 -9.64 -2.69 2.03
N GLU A 70 -10.82 -3.23 2.26
CA GLU A 70 -12.07 -2.53 1.96
C GLU A 70 -12.21 -1.24 2.76
N GLU A 71 -11.97 -1.27 4.07
CA GLU A 71 -12.15 -0.08 4.91
C GLU A 71 -11.09 1.00 4.61
N VAL A 72 -9.85 0.63 4.29
CA VAL A 72 -8.79 1.62 4.08
C VAL A 72 -8.74 2.13 2.65
N LEU A 73 -8.94 1.29 1.63
CA LEU A 73 -8.94 1.74 0.23
C LEU A 73 -10.23 2.46 -0.15
N ASN A 74 -11.39 1.94 0.22
CA ASN A 74 -12.67 2.49 -0.24
C ASN A 74 -13.14 3.67 0.60
N ALA A 75 -12.76 3.72 1.90
CA ALA A 75 -13.12 4.88 2.71
C ALA A 75 -12.21 6.09 2.48
N SER A 76 -11.04 5.94 1.84
CA SER A 76 -10.05 7.03 1.73
C SER A 76 -10.47 8.19 0.83
N ASP A 77 -11.13 9.21 1.42
CA ASP A 77 -11.45 10.45 0.73
C ASP A 77 -10.21 11.29 0.43
N GLY A 78 -9.95 11.61 -0.84
CA GLY A 78 -8.89 12.54 -1.22
C GLY A 78 -8.23 12.18 -2.56
N PRO A 79 -7.25 12.97 -3.01
CA PRO A 79 -6.55 12.68 -4.26
C PRO A 79 -5.43 11.64 -4.08
N LEU A 80 -5.14 11.19 -2.83
CA LEU A 80 -4.08 10.22 -2.50
C LEU A 80 -4.60 9.02 -1.66
N PRO A 81 -5.64 8.29 -2.10
CA PRO A 81 -6.26 7.24 -1.28
C PRO A 81 -5.30 6.10 -0.92
N ARG A 82 -4.53 5.57 -1.89
CA ARG A 82 -3.62 4.43 -1.64
C ARG A 82 -2.47 4.84 -0.73
N ASN A 83 -1.88 6.01 -0.94
CA ASN A 83 -0.83 6.51 -0.05
C ASN A 83 -1.34 6.84 1.35
N THR A 84 -2.56 7.39 1.48
CA THR A 84 -3.20 7.62 2.79
C THR A 84 -3.35 6.30 3.54
N ALA A 85 -3.83 5.27 2.85
CA ALA A 85 -4.05 3.97 3.41
C ALA A 85 -2.77 3.33 3.98
N ARG A 86 -1.67 3.36 3.21
CA ARG A 86 -0.35 2.85 3.64
C ARG A 86 0.13 3.50 4.93
N VAL A 87 -0.05 4.82 5.05
CA VAL A 87 0.35 5.58 6.25
C VAL A 87 -0.52 5.24 7.44
N LEU A 88 -1.84 5.13 7.27
CA LEU A 88 -2.76 4.82 8.37
C LEU A 88 -2.43 3.50 9.05
N VAL A 89 -2.05 2.48 8.26
CA VAL A 89 -1.63 1.18 8.80
C VAL A 89 -0.34 1.34 9.62
N GLN A 90 0.65 2.12 9.15
CA GLN A 90 1.89 2.35 9.91
C GLN A 90 1.65 3.10 11.22
N ILE A 91 0.84 4.19 11.20
CA ILE A 91 0.52 4.93 12.42
C ILE A 91 -0.14 4.01 13.45
N MET A 92 -1.04 3.11 13.01
CA MET A 92 -1.69 2.19 13.93
C MET A 92 -0.74 1.14 14.50
N LYS A 93 0.21 0.63 13.71
CA LYS A 93 1.28 -0.25 14.21
C LYS A 93 2.04 0.42 15.36
N ASP A 94 2.34 1.72 15.24
CA ASP A 94 2.99 2.47 16.31
C ASP A 94 2.07 2.73 17.52
N ILE A 95 0.76 2.97 17.31
CA ILE A 95 -0.19 3.12 18.43
C ILE A 95 -0.23 1.84 19.28
N VAL A 96 -0.22 0.67 18.64
CA VAL A 96 -0.18 -0.63 19.31
C VAL A 96 1.16 -0.84 20.01
N ARG A 97 2.27 -0.46 19.38
CA ARG A 97 3.63 -0.55 19.99
C ARG A 97 3.81 0.39 21.19
N ALA A 98 3.21 1.58 21.15
CA ALA A 98 3.29 2.57 22.24
C ALA A 98 2.34 2.25 23.42
N ARG A 99 1.82 1.02 23.51
CA ARG A 99 0.98 0.58 24.64
C ARG A 99 1.75 0.76 25.95
N GLY A 100 1.10 1.40 26.92
CA GLY A 100 1.70 1.77 28.20
C GLY A 100 2.13 3.25 28.28
N ASP A 101 2.32 3.94 27.14
CA ASP A 101 2.58 5.38 27.09
C ASP A 101 1.37 6.14 26.53
N LEU A 102 0.56 6.70 27.42
CA LEU A 102 -0.66 7.41 27.05
C LEU A 102 -0.38 8.70 26.25
N ASP A 103 0.72 9.41 26.50
CA ASP A 103 1.01 10.65 25.76
C ASP A 103 1.43 10.33 24.32
N ALA A 104 2.29 9.33 24.13
CA ALA A 104 2.65 8.85 22.80
C ALA A 104 1.42 8.34 22.04
N GLN A 105 0.56 7.54 22.67
CA GLN A 105 -0.69 7.06 22.07
C GLN A 105 -1.64 8.22 21.70
N MET A 106 -1.73 9.28 22.50
CA MET A 106 -2.54 10.47 22.19
C MET A 106 -2.02 11.24 20.98
N ARG A 107 -0.71 11.46 20.87
CA ARG A 107 -0.10 12.12 19.71
C ARG A 107 -0.32 11.32 18.44
N LEU A 108 -0.08 10.01 18.48
CA LEU A 108 -0.28 9.12 17.34
C LEU A 108 -1.76 9.01 16.94
N ALA A 109 -2.69 8.96 17.91
CA ALA A 109 -4.13 8.97 17.61
C ALA A 109 -4.58 10.29 16.95
N HIS A 110 -3.97 11.42 17.33
CA HIS A 110 -4.21 12.70 16.66
C HIS A 110 -3.70 12.69 15.22
N ASP A 111 -2.48 12.20 14.99
CA ASP A 111 -1.88 12.05 13.65
C ASP A 111 -2.69 11.11 12.76
N PHE A 112 -3.18 10.00 13.33
CA PHE A 112 -4.05 9.05 12.65
C PHE A 112 -5.34 9.73 12.17
N ARG A 113 -6.03 10.46 13.06
CA ARG A 113 -7.26 11.19 12.70
C ARG A 113 -7.04 12.24 11.62
N ARG A 114 -5.93 12.98 11.68
CA ARG A 114 -5.59 13.98 10.67
C ARG A 114 -5.24 13.37 9.32
N THR A 115 -4.54 12.23 9.34
CA THR A 115 -4.18 11.48 8.14
C THR A 115 -5.42 10.87 7.49
N ALA A 116 -6.37 10.37 8.29
CA ALA A 116 -7.63 9.81 7.80
C ALA A 116 -8.47 10.83 7.01
N MET A 117 -8.26 12.14 7.19
CA MET A 117 -8.90 13.16 6.36
C MET A 117 -8.35 13.23 4.91
N GLY A 118 -7.29 12.50 4.58
CA GLY A 118 -6.74 12.36 3.23
C GLY A 118 -6.12 13.63 2.64
N LYS A 119 -5.74 14.60 3.48
CA LYS A 119 -5.11 15.85 3.03
C LYS A 119 -3.71 15.58 2.50
N PRO A 120 -3.37 15.91 1.23
CA PRO A 120 -2.11 15.52 0.62
C PRO A 120 -0.86 15.95 1.38
N ARG A 121 -0.89 17.14 2.01
CA ARG A 121 0.26 17.66 2.78
C ARG A 121 0.51 16.86 4.06
N VAL A 122 -0.56 16.41 4.72
CA VAL A 122 -0.46 15.59 5.94
C VAL A 122 0.03 14.20 5.58
N VAL A 123 -0.58 13.59 4.56
CA VAL A 123 -0.21 12.26 4.06
C VAL A 123 1.26 12.23 3.65
N ARG A 124 1.72 13.22 2.87
CA ARG A 124 3.12 13.29 2.43
C ARG A 124 4.12 13.50 3.57
N ARG A 125 3.77 14.32 4.56
CA ARG A 125 4.61 14.48 5.77
C ARG A 125 4.74 13.17 6.52
N MET A 126 3.66 12.41 6.62
CA MET A 126 3.69 11.12 7.29
C MET A 126 4.41 10.05 6.46
N LEU A 127 4.27 10.05 5.12
CA LEU A 127 5.11 9.22 4.24
C LEU A 127 6.60 9.49 4.49
N GLU A 128 6.99 10.76 4.59
CA GLU A 128 8.36 11.17 4.91
C GLU A 128 8.80 10.69 6.30
N ARG A 129 7.98 10.90 7.34
CA ARG A 129 8.24 10.40 8.71
C ARG A 129 8.45 8.89 8.78
N TYR A 130 7.71 8.14 7.97
CA TYR A 130 7.80 6.67 7.91
C TYR A 130 8.78 6.15 6.87
N HIS A 131 9.59 7.03 6.27
CA HIS A 131 10.50 6.68 5.17
C HIS A 131 9.82 5.88 4.04
N LEU A 132 8.55 6.17 3.74
CA LEU A 132 7.79 5.59 2.63
C LEU A 132 7.86 6.52 1.41
N LEU A 133 8.18 5.96 0.24
CA LEU A 133 8.09 6.71 -1.02
C LEU A 133 6.62 6.91 -1.43
N GLU A 134 6.28 8.12 -1.90
CA GLU A 134 4.97 8.41 -2.51
C GLU A 134 4.85 7.63 -3.82
N MET A 135 3.93 6.66 -3.86
CA MET A 135 3.67 5.84 -5.05
C MET A 135 2.62 6.51 -5.94
N SER A 136 2.57 6.12 -7.22
CA SER A 136 1.51 6.62 -8.10
C SER A 136 0.14 6.11 -7.63
N GLU A 137 -0.87 6.99 -7.64
CA GLU A 137 -2.24 6.56 -7.32
C GLU A 137 -2.86 5.71 -8.44
N SER A 138 -2.35 5.79 -9.67
CA SER A 138 -2.67 4.80 -10.72
C SER A 138 -2.05 3.42 -10.43
N TRP A 139 -1.14 3.34 -9.45
CA TRP A 139 -0.46 2.12 -9.02
C TRP A 139 0.22 1.38 -10.18
N ASN A 140 0.92 2.14 -11.02
CA ASN A 140 1.59 1.64 -12.22
C ASN A 140 3.12 1.62 -12.11
N GLN A 141 3.69 1.99 -10.95
CA GLN A 141 5.13 1.93 -10.71
C GLN A 141 5.67 0.51 -10.84
N VAL A 142 6.93 0.38 -11.25
CA VAL A 142 7.64 -0.91 -11.19
C VAL A 142 8.33 -1.01 -9.83
N ALA A 143 7.68 -1.72 -8.92
CA ALA A 143 8.18 -2.02 -7.59
C ALA A 143 8.02 -3.52 -7.32
N PHE A 144 9.09 -4.18 -6.95
CA PHE A 144 9.14 -5.65 -6.88
C PHE A 144 10.16 -6.16 -5.86
N ASP A 145 10.05 -7.45 -5.55
CA ASP A 145 11.09 -8.23 -4.91
C ASP A 145 11.04 -9.66 -5.45
N ASP A 146 12.12 -10.15 -6.05
CA ASP A 146 12.16 -11.48 -6.67
C ASP A 146 12.66 -12.59 -5.72
N HIS A 147 13.02 -12.29 -4.47
CA HIS A 147 13.42 -13.29 -3.48
C HIS A 147 13.14 -12.83 -2.04
N VAL A 148 12.08 -13.39 -1.43
CA VAL A 148 11.70 -13.12 -0.03
C VAL A 148 11.24 -14.40 0.67
N HIS A 149 11.34 -14.42 1.98
CA HIS A 149 10.93 -15.53 2.84
C HIS A 149 9.80 -15.15 3.81
N ASP A 150 8.87 -16.08 4.03
CA ASP A 150 7.86 -16.03 5.08
C ASP A 150 8.29 -16.91 6.29
N VAL A 151 7.43 -16.97 7.32
CA VAL A 151 7.66 -17.76 8.54
C VAL A 151 7.81 -19.26 8.28
N ASN A 152 7.31 -19.78 7.16
CA ASN A 152 7.38 -21.20 6.82
C ASN A 152 8.78 -21.60 6.29
N THR A 153 9.66 -20.62 6.06
CA THR A 153 11.08 -20.84 5.75
C THR A 153 11.97 -20.19 6.80
N LYS A 154 12.66 -19.08 6.47
CA LYS A 154 13.59 -18.32 7.34
C LYS A 154 13.05 -16.94 7.75
N GLY A 155 11.88 -16.57 7.24
CA GLY A 155 11.24 -15.29 7.53
C GLY A 155 10.63 -15.25 8.94
N ARG A 156 10.24 -14.05 9.38
CA ARG A 156 9.60 -13.86 10.71
C ARG A 156 8.08 -13.68 10.67
N LYS A 157 7.54 -13.45 9.47
CA LYS A 157 6.17 -12.97 9.25
C LYS A 157 5.35 -14.06 8.60
N SER A 158 4.11 -14.24 9.05
CA SER A 158 3.13 -15.05 8.33
C SER A 158 2.94 -14.53 6.90
N ALA A 159 2.44 -15.40 6.01
CA ALA A 159 2.14 -15.05 4.62
C ALA A 159 1.28 -13.78 4.52
N THR A 160 0.20 -13.69 5.30
CA THR A 160 -0.67 -12.51 5.37
C THR A 160 0.08 -11.24 5.81
N HIS A 161 0.93 -11.32 6.83
CA HIS A 161 1.72 -10.18 7.32
C HIS A 161 2.74 -9.74 6.26
N LEU A 162 3.44 -10.68 5.62
CA LEU A 162 4.40 -10.40 4.56
C LEU A 162 3.77 -9.62 3.42
N ILE A 163 2.60 -10.06 2.94
CA ILE A 163 1.85 -9.40 1.87
C ILE A 163 1.38 -8.00 2.28
N MET A 164 0.87 -7.83 3.51
CA MET A 164 0.50 -6.51 4.03
C MET A 164 1.72 -5.56 4.02
N ASP A 165 2.87 -6.00 4.53
CA ASP A 165 4.07 -5.17 4.59
C ASP A 165 4.65 -4.86 3.20
N ALA A 166 4.56 -5.81 2.25
CA ALA A 166 4.94 -5.58 0.85
C ALA A 166 4.06 -4.48 0.23
N TRP A 167 2.75 -4.56 0.45
CA TRP A 167 1.80 -3.58 -0.02
C TRP A 167 2.04 -2.19 0.60
N ILE A 168 2.31 -2.12 1.91
CA ILE A 168 2.65 -0.85 2.58
C ILE A 168 3.92 -0.22 1.98
N LYS A 169 4.91 -1.01 1.56
CA LYS A 169 6.08 -0.48 0.85
C LYS A 169 5.80 -0.03 -0.58
N GLY A 170 4.67 -0.45 -1.16
CA GLY A 170 4.26 -0.13 -2.53
C GLY A 170 4.73 -1.15 -3.56
N ILE A 171 5.12 -2.35 -3.11
CA ILE A 171 5.53 -3.48 -3.96
C ILE A 171 4.30 -3.99 -4.72
N LYS A 172 4.47 -4.21 -6.02
CA LYS A 172 3.43 -4.75 -6.91
C LYS A 172 3.66 -6.20 -7.29
N ARG A 173 4.91 -6.64 -7.33
CA ARG A 173 5.29 -7.99 -7.74
C ARG A 173 6.18 -8.61 -6.68
N LEU A 174 5.78 -9.74 -6.15
CA LEU A 174 6.50 -10.42 -5.07
C LEU A 174 6.74 -11.87 -5.46
N ARG A 175 7.95 -12.36 -5.19
CA ARG A 175 8.22 -13.79 -5.23
C ARG A 175 8.64 -14.27 -3.85
N VAL A 176 7.95 -15.29 -3.38
CA VAL A 176 8.25 -15.95 -2.10
C VAL A 176 8.88 -17.30 -2.39
N ILE A 177 10.05 -17.54 -1.79
CA ILE A 177 10.87 -18.73 -2.03
C ILE A 177 10.74 -19.68 -0.85
N TYR A 178 10.33 -20.91 -1.15
CA TYR A 178 10.26 -22.03 -0.23
C TYR A 178 11.45 -22.97 -0.44
N TYR A 179 12.02 -23.52 0.63
CA TYR A 179 13.11 -24.48 0.52
C TYR A 179 12.57 -25.90 0.42
N ASN A 180 13.01 -26.63 -0.61
CA ASN A 180 12.75 -28.04 -0.90
C ASN A 180 11.28 -28.45 -1.13
N TYR A 181 10.30 -27.86 -0.44
CA TYR A 181 8.90 -28.20 -0.59
C TYR A 181 7.96 -27.05 -0.18
N VAL A 182 6.72 -27.09 -0.65
CA VAL A 182 5.64 -26.20 -0.23
C VAL A 182 4.38 -27.00 0.08
N GLN A 183 3.68 -26.66 1.17
CA GLN A 183 2.39 -27.27 1.50
C GLN A 183 1.25 -26.44 0.91
N ALA A 184 0.20 -27.11 0.45
CA ALA A 184 -0.97 -26.47 -0.15
C ALA A 184 -1.61 -25.42 0.78
N GLN A 185 -1.67 -25.68 2.09
CA GLN A 185 -2.20 -24.72 3.08
C GLN A 185 -1.45 -23.38 3.09
N PHE A 186 -0.11 -23.41 3.05
CA PHE A 186 0.72 -22.20 3.09
C PHE A 186 0.67 -21.45 1.77
N ALA A 187 0.68 -22.18 0.65
CA ALA A 187 0.48 -21.61 -0.67
C ALA A 187 -0.88 -20.92 -0.80
N SER A 188 -1.94 -21.55 -0.26
CA SER A 188 -3.30 -21.02 -0.27
C SER A 188 -3.39 -19.68 0.46
N GLU A 189 -2.88 -19.59 1.70
CA GLU A 189 -2.87 -18.33 2.47
C GLU A 189 -2.15 -17.22 1.70
N LEU A 190 -0.98 -17.54 1.14
CA LEU A 190 -0.15 -16.55 0.46
C LEU A 190 -0.80 -16.05 -0.84
N LEU A 191 -1.36 -16.96 -1.65
CA LEU A 191 -2.06 -16.63 -2.89
C LEU A 191 -3.32 -15.80 -2.61
N GLU A 192 -4.09 -16.19 -1.61
CA GLU A 192 -5.32 -15.49 -1.23
C GLU A 192 -5.00 -14.09 -0.69
N ALA A 193 -4.01 -13.96 0.20
CA ALA A 193 -3.55 -12.67 0.70
C ALA A 193 -3.06 -11.75 -0.44
N ALA A 194 -2.29 -12.29 -1.38
CA ALA A 194 -1.79 -11.53 -2.54
C ALA A 194 -2.92 -11.08 -3.48
N GLN A 195 -3.90 -11.94 -3.75
CA GLN A 195 -5.11 -11.60 -4.50
C GLN A 195 -5.90 -10.50 -3.79
N ILE A 196 -6.03 -10.61 -2.46
CA ILE A 196 -6.65 -9.56 -1.64
C ILE A 196 -5.86 -8.28 -1.77
N MET A 197 -4.54 -8.23 -1.77
CA MET A 197 -3.82 -6.94 -1.82
C MET A 197 -3.47 -6.45 -3.24
N GLU A 198 -3.94 -7.14 -4.28
CA GLU A 198 -3.60 -6.89 -5.70
C GLU A 198 -2.08 -6.91 -5.95
N ILE A 199 -1.37 -7.82 -5.31
CA ILE A 199 0.05 -8.07 -5.55
C ILE A 199 0.19 -9.26 -6.51
N GLU A 200 0.96 -9.08 -7.58
CA GLU A 200 1.35 -10.19 -8.45
C GLU A 200 2.33 -11.09 -7.71
N LEU A 201 1.84 -12.21 -7.20
CA LEU A 201 2.63 -13.18 -6.46
C LEU A 201 3.09 -14.34 -7.35
N ARG A 202 4.31 -14.80 -7.12
CA ARG A 202 4.82 -16.09 -7.58
C ARG A 202 5.43 -16.88 -6.41
N ILE A 203 5.18 -18.18 -6.38
CA ILE A 203 5.78 -19.10 -5.42
C ILE A 203 6.94 -19.81 -6.15
N GLY A 204 8.14 -19.72 -5.59
CA GLY A 204 9.30 -20.47 -6.05
C GLY A 204 9.69 -21.54 -5.03
N ILE A 205 10.22 -22.66 -5.50
CA ILE A 205 10.81 -23.71 -4.68
C ILE A 205 12.29 -23.80 -5.03
N GLU A 206 13.13 -23.63 -4.02
CA GLU A 206 14.57 -23.72 -4.14
C GLU A 206 15.04 -25.14 -3.82
N PHE A 207 15.73 -25.74 -4.80
CA PHE A 207 16.32 -27.07 -4.71
C PHE A 207 17.83 -26.98 -4.84
N ALA A 208 18.53 -27.83 -4.10
CA ALA A 208 19.96 -27.99 -4.22
C ALA A 208 20.30 -29.09 -5.24
N ALA A 209 21.35 -28.89 -6.04
CA ALA A 209 21.90 -29.89 -6.96
C ALA A 209 23.42 -30.05 -6.75
N ARG A 210 23.93 -31.27 -6.88
CA ARG A 210 25.36 -31.60 -6.72
C ARG A 210 26.12 -31.19 -7.98
N PHE A 211 27.07 -30.27 -7.85
CA PHE A 211 27.91 -29.79 -8.95
C PHE A 211 29.34 -29.55 -8.46
N ARG A 212 30.32 -30.23 -9.08
CA ARG A 212 31.77 -30.12 -8.77
C ARG A 212 32.10 -30.11 -7.26
N GLY A 213 31.54 -31.07 -6.51
CA GLY A 213 31.82 -31.24 -5.08
C GLY A 213 31.10 -30.26 -4.13
N ARG A 214 30.16 -29.46 -4.63
CA ARG A 214 29.33 -28.53 -3.84
C ARG A 214 27.86 -28.55 -4.26
N TYR A 215 27.02 -27.93 -3.46
CA TYR A 215 25.61 -27.72 -3.81
C TYR A 215 25.39 -26.36 -4.47
N ILE A 216 24.76 -26.35 -5.63
CA ILE A 216 24.24 -25.13 -6.27
C ILE A 216 22.73 -25.04 -6.03
N GLN A 217 22.17 -23.82 -6.03
CA GLN A 217 20.75 -23.61 -5.79
C GLN A 217 20.01 -23.24 -7.08
N LEU A 218 18.93 -23.98 -7.37
CA LEU A 218 18.03 -23.76 -8.48
C LEU A 218 16.64 -23.42 -7.95
N ILE A 219 16.11 -22.27 -8.34
CA ILE A 219 14.76 -21.83 -7.96
C ILE A 219 13.80 -22.17 -9.10
N TRP A 220 12.93 -23.14 -8.87
CA TRP A 220 11.86 -23.54 -9.77
C TRP A 220 10.57 -22.78 -9.46
N VAL A 221 10.00 -22.13 -10.48
CA VAL A 221 8.74 -21.36 -10.38
C VAL A 221 7.72 -21.94 -11.37
N PRO A 222 6.74 -22.72 -10.90
CA PRO A 222 5.65 -23.22 -11.71
C PRO A 222 4.77 -22.07 -12.25
N ARG A 223 4.18 -22.24 -13.43
CA ARG A 223 3.35 -21.28 -14.15
C ARG A 223 2.30 -22.00 -15.02
N GLY A 224 1.46 -21.18 -15.68
CA GLY A 224 0.44 -21.66 -16.61
C GLY A 224 -0.94 -21.82 -15.97
N PHE A 225 -1.08 -21.43 -14.70
CA PHE A 225 -2.33 -21.53 -13.95
C PHE A 225 -3.24 -20.33 -14.26
N ILE A 226 -4.53 -20.61 -14.42
CA ILE A 226 -5.56 -19.60 -14.67
C ILE A 226 -5.85 -18.82 -13.38
N ASP A 227 -5.89 -19.53 -12.25
CA ASP A 227 -6.18 -19.00 -10.93
C ASP A 227 -5.39 -19.72 -9.82
N SER A 228 -5.61 -19.31 -8.57
CA SER A 228 -4.98 -19.90 -7.39
C SER A 228 -5.39 -21.35 -7.17
N GLN A 229 -6.65 -21.70 -7.46
CA GLN A 229 -7.17 -23.07 -7.31
C GLN A 229 -6.47 -24.06 -8.25
N SER A 230 -6.25 -23.66 -9.51
CA SER A 230 -5.49 -24.46 -10.48
C SER A 230 -4.08 -24.78 -9.98
N PHE A 231 -3.41 -23.82 -9.32
CA PHE A 231 -2.10 -24.05 -8.71
C PHE A 231 -2.16 -25.00 -7.51
N LEU A 232 -3.18 -24.89 -6.67
CA LEU A 232 -3.36 -25.80 -5.53
C LEU A 232 -3.64 -27.23 -5.99
N CYS A 233 -4.45 -27.41 -7.05
CA CYS A 233 -4.67 -28.72 -7.66
C CYS A 233 -3.37 -29.33 -8.20
N PHE A 234 -2.53 -28.51 -8.86
CA PHE A 234 -1.22 -28.95 -9.31
C PHE A 234 -0.31 -29.45 -8.18
N LEU A 235 -0.37 -28.84 -6.99
CA LEU A 235 0.38 -29.33 -5.83
C LEU A 235 -0.12 -30.70 -5.33
N THR A 236 -1.33 -31.11 -5.71
CA THR A 236 -1.91 -32.41 -5.36
C THR A 236 -1.72 -33.48 -6.44
N ASP A 237 -1.11 -33.14 -7.58
CA ASP A 237 -0.78 -34.13 -8.61
C ASP A 237 0.24 -35.13 -8.07
N ALA A 238 0.02 -36.43 -8.30
CA ALA A 238 0.87 -37.51 -7.79
C ALA A 238 2.39 -37.30 -7.99
N PRO A 239 2.91 -36.95 -9.19
CA PRO A 239 4.34 -36.72 -9.38
C PRO A 239 4.86 -35.47 -8.63
N VAL A 240 4.01 -34.47 -8.41
CA VAL A 240 4.35 -33.26 -7.66
C VAL A 240 4.38 -33.55 -6.16
N LEU A 241 3.38 -34.28 -5.65
CA LEU A 241 3.35 -34.73 -4.26
C LEU A 241 4.59 -35.57 -3.91
N GLN A 242 4.98 -36.50 -4.79
CA GLN A 242 6.20 -37.28 -4.61
C GLN A 242 7.44 -36.36 -4.49
N LEU A 243 7.58 -35.38 -5.38
CA LEU A 243 8.69 -34.42 -5.30
C LEU A 243 8.65 -33.60 -3.99
N MET A 244 7.46 -33.22 -3.51
CA MET A 244 7.31 -32.49 -2.24
C MET A 244 7.68 -33.37 -1.03
N GLU A 245 7.37 -34.66 -1.04
CA GLU A 245 7.76 -35.61 0.02
C GLU A 245 9.27 -35.87 0.00
N GLU A 246 9.89 -36.02 -1.18
CA GLU A 246 11.35 -36.09 -1.32
C GLU A 246 12.01 -34.81 -0.78
N GLY A 247 11.43 -33.64 -1.08
CA GLY A 247 11.87 -32.36 -0.53
C GLY A 247 11.74 -32.28 1.00
N ARG A 248 10.68 -32.86 1.58
CA ARG A 248 10.53 -32.96 3.04
C ARG A 248 11.62 -33.82 3.66
N ALA A 249 11.99 -34.93 3.02
CA ALA A 249 13.11 -35.76 3.47
C ALA A 249 14.44 -35.00 3.47
N VAL A 250 14.69 -34.14 2.47
CA VAL A 250 15.85 -33.23 2.45
C VAL A 250 15.85 -32.26 3.64
N THR A 251 14.69 -31.66 3.96
CA THR A 251 14.59 -30.75 5.10
C THR A 251 14.82 -31.48 6.43
N LEU A 252 14.31 -32.72 6.59
CA LEU A 252 14.57 -33.54 7.78
C LEU A 252 16.05 -33.94 7.90
N TYR A 253 16.70 -34.26 6.78
CA TYR A 253 18.14 -34.54 6.76
C TYR A 253 18.95 -33.31 7.23
N ARG A 254 18.67 -32.12 6.67
CA ARG A 254 19.33 -30.87 7.11
C ARG A 254 19.03 -30.51 8.56
N GLN A 255 17.83 -30.82 9.06
CA GLN A 255 17.50 -30.64 10.46
C GLN A 255 18.45 -31.43 11.38
N ARG A 256 18.75 -32.70 11.04
CA ARG A 256 19.69 -33.53 11.81
C ARG A 256 21.07 -32.87 11.90
N GLN A 257 21.61 -32.39 10.79
CA GLN A 257 22.90 -31.68 10.76
C GLN A 257 22.91 -30.42 11.64
N ILE A 258 21.83 -29.64 11.65
CA ILE A 258 21.73 -28.45 12.50
C ILE A 258 21.68 -28.83 13.99
N LEU A 259 21.03 -29.94 14.34
CA LEU A 259 21.00 -30.44 15.72
C LEU A 259 22.39 -30.89 16.18
N GLU A 260 23.21 -31.46 15.29
CA GLU A 260 24.61 -31.78 15.62
C GLU A 260 25.42 -30.51 15.93
N ILE A 261 25.24 -29.45 15.15
CA ILE A 261 25.87 -28.14 15.41
C ILE A 261 25.39 -27.55 16.74
N LEU A 262 24.10 -27.68 17.07
CA LEU A 262 23.56 -27.29 18.38
C LEU A 262 24.24 -28.07 19.51
N HIS A 263 24.42 -29.38 19.36
CA HIS A 263 25.14 -30.19 20.36
C HIS A 263 26.62 -29.79 20.47
N ALA A 264 27.30 -29.50 19.36
CA ALA A 264 28.67 -29.01 19.36
C ALA A 264 28.77 -27.64 20.06
N PHE A 265 27.84 -26.72 19.80
CA PHE A 265 27.75 -25.44 20.51
C PHE A 265 27.66 -25.62 22.02
N ASN A 266 26.74 -26.47 22.49
CA ASN A 266 26.57 -26.72 23.92
C ASN A 266 27.82 -27.31 24.59
N ARG A 267 28.59 -28.15 23.88
CA ARG A 267 29.80 -28.78 24.42
C ARG A 267 31.04 -27.88 24.36
N ASN A 268 31.26 -27.25 23.20
CA ASN A 268 32.55 -26.64 22.86
C ASN A 268 32.57 -25.12 23.08
N HIS A 269 31.42 -24.45 22.94
CA HIS A 269 31.36 -22.98 22.90
C HIS A 269 30.63 -22.38 24.12
N LEU A 270 29.57 -23.02 24.59
CA LEU A 270 28.76 -22.52 25.71
C LEU A 270 29.55 -22.31 27.01
N PRO A 271 30.46 -23.22 27.46
CA PRO A 271 31.22 -23.01 28.69
C PRO A 271 32.11 -21.75 28.61
N GLY A 272 32.86 -21.60 27.52
CA GLY A 272 33.74 -20.44 27.31
C GLY A 272 32.97 -19.13 27.14
N LEU A 273 31.79 -19.17 26.51
CA LEU A 273 30.91 -18.02 26.40
C LEU A 273 30.39 -17.55 27.77
N ASN A 274 29.94 -18.50 28.61
CA ASN A 274 29.49 -18.21 29.98
C ASN A 274 30.63 -17.63 30.83
N GLU A 275 31.84 -18.16 30.71
CA GLU A 275 33.02 -17.66 31.41
C GLU A 275 33.40 -16.24 30.97
N HIS A 276 33.53 -16.01 29.65
CA HIS A 276 33.95 -14.72 29.08
C HIS A 276 33.02 -13.57 29.46
N PHE A 277 31.70 -13.78 29.36
CA PHE A 277 30.72 -12.74 29.68
C PHE A 277 30.28 -12.73 31.16
N GLY A 278 30.68 -13.73 31.94
CA GLY A 278 30.24 -13.92 33.33
C GLY A 278 28.73 -14.15 33.44
N VAL A 279 28.15 -14.90 32.51
CA VAL A 279 26.71 -15.23 32.46
C VAL A 279 26.47 -16.70 32.75
N ARG A 280 25.20 -17.05 33.03
CA ARG A 280 24.79 -18.43 33.34
C ARG A 280 23.71 -18.92 32.39
N MET A 281 24.02 -18.95 31.09
CA MET A 281 23.13 -19.55 30.11
C MET A 281 23.13 -21.08 30.26
N GLN A 282 21.93 -21.67 30.31
CA GLN A 282 21.74 -23.12 30.33
C GLN A 282 21.95 -23.71 28.93
N PRO A 283 22.33 -25.01 28.82
CA PRO A 283 22.39 -25.70 27.54
C PRO A 283 21.11 -25.54 26.74
N VAL A 284 21.27 -25.32 25.43
CA VAL A 284 20.14 -25.20 24.51
C VAL A 284 19.43 -26.55 24.42
N ASP A 285 18.18 -26.57 24.85
CA ASP A 285 17.30 -27.74 24.73
C ASP A 285 16.76 -27.90 23.30
N VAL A 286 16.79 -29.13 22.79
CA VAL A 286 16.41 -29.45 21.41
C VAL A 286 14.91 -29.26 21.19
N ASP A 287 14.06 -29.73 22.11
CA ASP A 287 12.60 -29.67 21.95
C ASP A 287 12.11 -28.22 22.01
N ARG A 288 12.65 -27.41 22.92
CA ARG A 288 12.37 -25.98 22.98
C ARG A 288 12.85 -25.24 21.73
N PHE A 289 14.01 -25.59 21.19
CA PHE A 289 14.49 -25.01 19.92
C PHE A 289 13.56 -25.38 18.76
N LEU A 290 13.18 -26.65 18.61
CA LEU A 290 12.26 -27.08 17.56
C LEU A 290 10.87 -26.43 17.71
N ALA A 291 10.37 -26.25 18.94
CA ALA A 291 9.13 -25.53 19.21
C ALA A 291 9.21 -24.05 18.82
N PHE A 292 10.36 -23.40 19.04
CA PHE A 292 10.60 -22.00 18.64
C PHE A 292 10.57 -21.82 17.11
N VAL A 293 11.02 -22.82 16.35
CA VAL A 293 11.08 -22.72 14.88
C VAL A 293 9.72 -22.89 14.20
N ARG A 294 8.78 -23.64 14.80
CA ARG A 294 7.48 -23.95 14.17
C ARG A 294 6.68 -22.67 13.86
N PRO A 295 6.02 -22.58 12.69
CA PRO A 295 5.87 -23.59 11.62
C PRO A 295 7.03 -23.64 10.60
N GLY A 296 8.11 -22.87 10.79
CA GLY A 296 9.23 -22.73 9.86
C GLY A 296 10.16 -23.94 9.77
N GLN A 297 11.20 -23.79 8.94
CA GLN A 297 12.23 -24.82 8.74
C GLN A 297 13.48 -24.50 9.57
N THR A 298 14.08 -25.52 10.17
CA THR A 298 15.31 -25.36 10.95
C THR A 298 16.44 -24.81 10.08
N SER A 299 17.16 -23.82 10.61
CA SER A 299 18.32 -23.23 9.93
C SER A 299 19.33 -22.72 10.95
N LEU A 300 20.60 -22.58 10.55
CA LEU A 300 21.64 -21.96 11.38
C LEU A 300 21.22 -20.56 11.88
N LEU A 301 20.50 -19.81 11.04
CA LEU A 301 19.96 -18.51 11.40
C LEU A 301 18.94 -18.61 12.56
N HIS A 302 18.09 -19.63 12.58
CA HIS A 302 17.16 -19.84 13.69
C HIS A 302 17.88 -20.23 14.97
N LEU A 303 18.91 -21.08 14.86
CA LEU A 303 19.72 -21.49 16.00
C LEU A 303 20.43 -20.29 16.64
N ALA A 304 21.08 -19.46 15.82
CA ALA A 304 21.76 -18.24 16.29
C ALA A 304 20.80 -17.29 17.01
N LYS A 305 19.58 -17.11 16.49
CA LYS A 305 18.54 -16.28 17.09
C LYS A 305 18.02 -16.84 18.40
N TYR A 306 17.81 -18.16 18.45
CA TYR A 306 17.38 -18.80 19.68
C TYR A 306 18.44 -18.63 20.78
N ILE A 307 19.72 -18.82 20.45
CA ILE A 307 20.84 -18.58 21.36
C ILE A 307 20.87 -17.12 21.81
N HIS A 308 20.79 -16.16 20.87
CA HIS A 308 20.74 -14.73 21.17
C HIS A 308 19.58 -14.37 22.11
N GLY A 309 18.39 -14.92 21.86
CA GLY A 309 17.20 -14.70 22.69
C GLY A 309 17.33 -15.26 24.11
N GLN A 310 18.10 -16.34 24.31
CA GLN A 310 18.42 -16.88 25.63
C GLN A 310 19.52 -16.07 26.33
N LEU A 311 20.48 -15.50 25.58
CA LEU A 311 21.55 -14.67 26.12
C LEU A 311 21.09 -13.30 26.58
N LEU A 312 20.16 -12.67 25.87
CA LEU A 312 19.76 -11.28 26.13
C LEU A 312 19.24 -11.04 27.57
N PRO A 313 18.38 -11.90 28.17
CA PRO A 313 17.98 -11.77 29.57
C PRO A 313 19.16 -11.92 30.55
N GLU A 314 20.12 -12.80 30.26
CA GLU A 314 21.31 -12.99 31.10
C GLU A 314 22.26 -11.80 30.99
N PHE A 315 22.40 -11.20 29.80
CA PHE A 315 23.11 -9.94 29.62
C PHE A 315 22.46 -8.78 30.37
N GLN A 316 21.12 -8.72 30.43
CA GLN A 316 20.43 -7.69 31.23
C GLN A 316 20.70 -7.84 32.73
N LYS A 317 20.71 -9.07 33.26
CA LYS A 317 21.09 -9.35 34.66
C LYS A 317 22.55 -8.94 34.92
N ARG A 318 23.46 -9.36 34.04
CA ARG A 318 24.89 -9.05 34.15
C ARG A 318 25.16 -7.56 34.05
N LEU A 319 24.46 -6.84 33.17
CA LEU A 319 24.56 -5.39 33.05
C LEU A 319 24.17 -4.67 34.34
N ALA A 320 23.15 -5.17 35.07
CA ALA A 320 22.76 -4.59 36.36
C ALA A 320 23.88 -4.70 37.40
N GLU A 321 24.60 -5.83 37.45
CA GLU A 321 25.77 -6.02 38.31
C GLU A 321 26.93 -5.10 37.90
N LEU A 322 27.23 -5.04 36.60
CA LEU A 322 28.30 -4.19 36.06
C LEU A 322 28.04 -2.70 36.29
N ARG A 323 26.78 -2.25 36.24
CA ARG A 323 26.39 -0.87 36.61
C ARG A 323 26.72 -0.54 38.06
N MET A 324 26.47 -1.47 38.99
CA MET A 324 26.81 -1.28 40.40
C MET A 324 28.32 -1.21 40.61
N GLN A 325 29.09 -2.05 39.92
CA GLN A 325 30.56 -2.04 39.98
C GLN A 325 31.15 -0.75 39.39
N TYR A 326 30.60 -0.27 38.27
CA TYR A 326 31.00 0.98 37.63
C TYR A 326 30.77 2.19 38.54
N LEU A 327 29.64 2.24 39.24
CA LEU A 327 29.34 3.30 40.22
C LEU A 327 30.31 3.31 41.42
N GLN A 328 30.81 2.14 41.84
CA GLN A 328 31.74 2.02 42.96
C GLN A 328 33.19 2.35 42.58
N ARG A 329 33.62 2.05 41.35
CA ARG A 329 35.02 2.22 40.90
C ARG A 329 35.35 3.59 40.32
N GLY A 330 34.36 4.39 39.93
CA GLY A 330 34.59 5.67 39.24
C GLY A 330 35.03 5.52 37.79
N ALA A 331 34.88 6.59 36.99
CA ALA A 331 35.01 6.55 35.53
C ALA A 331 36.44 6.29 35.00
N GLU A 332 37.48 6.67 35.75
CA GLU A 332 38.88 6.60 35.30
C GLU A 332 39.49 5.18 35.39
N SER A 333 38.89 4.26 36.16
CA SER A 333 39.39 2.88 36.36
C SER A 333 38.44 1.78 35.84
N SER A 334 37.51 2.12 34.93
CA SER A 334 36.43 1.22 34.49
C SER A 334 36.42 0.88 32.99
N SER A 335 37.53 1.09 32.28
CA SER A 335 37.69 0.79 30.84
C SER A 335 37.27 -0.65 30.47
N ASP A 336 37.64 -1.63 31.29
CA ASP A 336 37.34 -3.04 31.00
C ASP A 336 35.83 -3.35 31.08
N ILE A 337 35.11 -2.66 31.98
CA ILE A 337 33.65 -2.77 32.11
C ILE A 337 32.97 -2.13 30.89
N GLU A 338 33.48 -0.99 30.42
CA GLU A 338 32.98 -0.32 29.22
C GLU A 338 33.20 -1.18 27.97
N ALA A 339 34.37 -1.79 27.83
CA ALA A 339 34.68 -2.70 26.73
C ALA A 339 33.79 -3.96 26.74
N LEU A 340 33.59 -4.58 27.91
CA LEU A 340 32.73 -5.76 28.05
C LEU A 340 31.27 -5.43 27.70
N VAL A 341 30.74 -4.30 28.18
CA VAL A 341 29.37 -3.89 27.84
C VAL A 341 29.25 -3.52 26.36
N ALA A 342 30.27 -2.91 25.76
CA ALA A 342 30.29 -2.66 24.32
C ALA A 342 30.26 -3.96 23.51
N GLU A 343 31.02 -4.98 23.92
CA GLU A 343 30.99 -6.30 23.28
C GLU A 343 29.64 -7.01 23.46
N MET A 344 29.09 -7.01 24.67
CA MET A 344 27.73 -7.53 24.94
C MET A 344 26.68 -6.80 24.10
N ASN A 345 26.83 -5.48 23.90
CA ASN A 345 25.93 -4.68 23.08
C ASN A 345 26.07 -4.97 21.58
N ALA A 346 27.28 -5.27 21.11
CA ALA A 346 27.59 -5.58 19.71
C ALA A 346 27.30 -7.04 19.31
N LEU A 347 27.18 -7.96 20.28
CA LEU A 347 26.92 -9.38 20.02
C LEU A 347 25.48 -9.60 19.51
N ASP A 348 25.30 -9.54 18.20
CA ASP A 348 24.06 -9.89 17.51
C ASP A 348 24.05 -11.36 17.03
N PHE A 349 22.89 -11.82 16.54
CA PHE A 349 22.75 -13.19 16.07
C PHE A 349 23.59 -13.49 14.80
N GLU A 350 23.92 -12.50 13.98
CA GLU A 350 24.81 -12.70 12.81
C GLU A 350 26.25 -12.99 13.29
N THR A 351 26.70 -12.25 14.31
CA THR A 351 27.99 -12.49 14.96
C THR A 351 28.03 -13.85 15.63
N ILE A 352 26.93 -14.30 16.27
CA ILE A 352 26.85 -15.65 16.84
C ILE A 352 26.97 -16.72 15.76
N MET A 353 26.27 -16.53 14.64
CA MET A 353 26.31 -17.44 13.51
C MET A 353 27.74 -17.57 12.94
N ASP A 354 28.43 -16.45 12.75
CA ASP A 354 29.79 -16.43 12.18
C ASP A 354 30.84 -16.96 13.16
N ARG A 355 30.81 -16.52 14.43
CA ARG A 355 31.82 -16.87 15.45
C ARG A 355 31.67 -18.29 16.00
N TYR A 356 30.44 -18.76 16.22
CA TYR A 356 30.21 -20.00 16.99
C TYR A 356 29.52 -21.12 16.20
N LEU A 357 28.76 -20.80 15.15
CA LEU A 357 27.97 -21.82 14.41
C LEU A 357 28.50 -22.10 13.01
N SER A 358 29.53 -21.39 12.56
CA SER A 358 30.11 -21.59 11.23
C SER A 358 30.88 -22.92 11.16
N SER A 359 31.00 -23.47 9.95
CA SER A 359 31.78 -24.69 9.71
C SER A 359 33.25 -24.55 10.12
N ARG A 360 33.79 -23.32 10.13
CA ARG A 360 35.15 -23.03 10.60
C ARG A 360 35.28 -23.17 12.13
N ALA A 361 34.22 -22.82 12.87
CA ALA A 361 34.19 -22.91 14.32
C ALA A 361 33.87 -24.32 14.84
N ASN A 362 33.27 -25.17 14.00
CA ASN A 362 32.93 -26.57 14.32
C ASN A 362 33.37 -27.50 13.17
N PRO A 363 34.69 -27.69 12.95
CA PRO A 363 35.20 -28.53 11.87
C PRO A 363 34.82 -30.01 12.01
N GLU A 364 34.47 -30.46 13.21
CA GLU A 364 33.96 -31.81 13.50
C GLU A 364 32.51 -32.03 13.05
N CYS A 365 31.75 -30.95 12.81
CA CYS A 365 30.37 -31.04 12.38
C CYS A 365 30.27 -31.09 10.84
N PRO A 366 29.29 -31.83 10.29
CA PRO A 366 29.08 -31.86 8.84
C PRO A 366 28.60 -30.50 8.34
N ASP A 367 29.25 -29.98 7.30
CA ASP A 367 28.83 -28.72 6.65
C ASP A 367 27.57 -28.97 5.77
N PRO A 368 26.42 -28.35 6.08
CA PRO A 368 25.18 -28.55 5.31
C PRO A 368 25.25 -28.07 3.86
N MET A 369 26.23 -27.22 3.52
CA MET A 369 26.41 -26.64 2.19
C MET A 369 27.43 -27.40 1.34
N LYS A 370 28.18 -28.33 1.93
CA LYS A 370 29.10 -29.20 1.19
C LYS A 370 28.46 -30.53 0.90
N VAL A 371 28.87 -31.10 -0.23
CA VAL A 371 28.50 -32.45 -0.60
C VAL A 371 29.22 -33.41 0.35
N GLN A 372 28.46 -34.36 0.88
CA GLN A 372 28.96 -35.42 1.74
C GLN A 372 28.69 -36.74 1.03
N ASP A 373 29.44 -37.78 1.37
CA ASP A 373 29.20 -39.15 0.90
C ASP A 373 28.73 -39.98 2.10
N ASP A 374 27.53 -39.65 2.58
CA ASP A 374 26.84 -40.30 3.69
C ASP A 374 25.77 -41.26 3.12
N PRO A 375 25.67 -42.51 3.62
CA PRO A 375 24.66 -43.48 3.17
C PRO A 375 23.21 -42.99 3.32
N ASP A 376 22.94 -42.07 4.25
CA ASP A 376 21.60 -41.56 4.56
C ASP A 376 21.16 -40.37 3.68
N ILE A 377 21.95 -39.99 2.67
CA ILE A 377 21.66 -38.79 1.85
C ILE A 377 20.38 -39.00 1.03
N PRO A 378 19.38 -38.11 1.15
CA PRO A 378 18.16 -38.18 0.37
C PRO A 378 18.42 -38.14 -1.15
N PRO A 379 17.68 -38.92 -1.98
CA PRO A 379 17.92 -39.03 -3.42
C PRO A 379 17.96 -37.68 -4.15
N LEU A 380 17.13 -36.72 -3.73
CA LEU A 380 17.04 -35.40 -4.35
C LEU A 380 18.35 -34.59 -4.23
N LEU A 381 19.14 -34.79 -3.16
CA LEU A 381 20.44 -34.13 -3.00
C LEU A 381 21.55 -34.79 -3.84
N GLN A 382 21.35 -36.02 -4.31
CA GLN A 382 22.35 -36.73 -5.10
C GLN A 382 22.35 -36.29 -6.57
N LEU A 383 21.29 -35.63 -7.03
CA LEU A 383 21.08 -35.29 -8.43
C LEU A 383 22.03 -34.19 -8.91
N SER A 384 22.55 -34.38 -10.12
CA SER A 384 23.21 -33.32 -10.89
C SER A 384 22.20 -32.26 -11.36
N PRO A 385 22.65 -31.06 -11.78
CA PRO A 385 21.76 -30.03 -12.29
C PRO A 385 20.91 -30.51 -13.46
N ARG A 386 21.48 -31.29 -14.40
CA ARG A 386 20.78 -31.83 -15.57
C ARG A 386 19.68 -32.81 -15.17
N GLU A 387 19.96 -33.72 -14.25
CA GLU A 387 18.98 -34.72 -13.78
C GLU A 387 17.83 -34.07 -13.02
N LEU A 388 18.14 -33.12 -12.13
CA LEU A 388 17.12 -32.37 -11.39
C LEU A 388 16.23 -31.56 -12.35
N LEU A 389 16.84 -30.86 -13.31
CA LEU A 389 16.10 -30.12 -14.32
C LEU A 389 15.20 -31.04 -15.16
N GLY A 390 15.71 -32.21 -15.58
CA GLY A 390 14.95 -33.22 -16.29
C GLY A 390 13.70 -33.68 -15.51
N ARG A 391 13.83 -33.91 -14.20
CA ARG A 391 12.68 -34.23 -13.32
C ARG A 391 11.67 -33.07 -13.27
N LEU A 392 12.14 -31.83 -13.15
CA LEU A 392 11.27 -30.65 -13.11
C LEU A 392 10.52 -30.41 -14.43
N VAL A 393 11.18 -30.67 -15.57
CA VAL A 393 10.55 -30.59 -16.91
C VAL A 393 9.45 -31.64 -17.05
N ALA A 394 9.66 -32.84 -16.51
CA ALA A 394 8.72 -33.96 -16.59
C ALA A 394 7.39 -33.70 -15.86
N LEU A 395 7.30 -32.69 -14.99
CA LEU A 395 6.07 -32.31 -14.28
C LEU A 395 5.02 -31.62 -15.18
N ARG A 396 5.30 -31.41 -16.48
CA ARG A 396 4.36 -30.92 -17.52
C ARG A 396 3.61 -29.62 -17.21
N SER A 397 4.12 -28.78 -16.30
CA SER A 397 3.66 -27.40 -16.13
C SER A 397 4.53 -26.44 -16.94
N ALA A 398 3.99 -25.28 -17.32
CA ALA A 398 4.88 -24.21 -17.78
C ALA A 398 5.72 -23.75 -16.57
N TYR A 399 7.02 -23.50 -16.71
CA TYR A 399 7.85 -23.11 -15.57
C TYR A 399 8.85 -22.01 -15.90
N ARG A 400 9.60 -21.59 -14.88
CA ARG A 400 10.83 -20.79 -14.99
C ARG A 400 11.81 -21.37 -13.98
N VAL A 401 13.03 -21.63 -14.42
CA VAL A 401 14.14 -21.93 -13.52
C VAL A 401 15.04 -20.70 -13.44
N THR A 402 15.39 -20.32 -12.21
CA THR A 402 16.37 -19.28 -11.91
C THR A 402 17.59 -19.94 -11.25
N LEU A 403 18.78 -19.70 -11.79
CA LEU A 403 20.03 -20.08 -11.14
C LEU A 403 20.43 -19.01 -10.13
N ASN A 404 20.67 -19.41 -8.88
CA ASN A 404 21.27 -18.54 -7.89
C ASN A 404 22.79 -18.45 -8.13
N LEU A 405 23.34 -17.24 -8.13
CA LEU A 405 24.74 -16.96 -8.44
C LEU A 405 25.66 -16.90 -7.21
N THR A 406 25.15 -17.05 -5.99
CA THR A 406 25.98 -17.00 -4.77
C THR A 406 27.16 -17.99 -4.87
N ASP A 407 28.38 -17.48 -4.71
CA ASP A 407 29.64 -18.23 -4.79
C ASP A 407 29.92 -18.94 -6.14
N LEU A 408 29.20 -18.60 -7.22
CA LEU A 408 29.49 -19.11 -8.56
C LEU A 408 30.48 -18.24 -9.33
N THR A 409 31.37 -18.88 -10.08
CA THR A 409 32.29 -18.22 -11.00
C THR A 409 31.71 -18.15 -12.42
N PRO A 410 32.23 -17.29 -13.32
CA PRO A 410 31.78 -17.23 -14.71
C PRO A 410 31.90 -18.58 -15.43
N GLU A 411 32.95 -19.36 -15.16
CA GLU A 411 33.11 -20.71 -15.71
C GLU A 411 32.04 -21.70 -15.24
N ASP A 412 31.65 -21.65 -13.95
CA ASP A 412 30.56 -22.47 -13.44
C ASP A 412 29.24 -22.14 -14.12
N VAL A 413 28.94 -20.85 -14.25
CA VAL A 413 27.68 -20.38 -14.84
C VAL A 413 27.60 -20.82 -16.30
N LEU A 414 28.69 -20.69 -17.07
CA LEU A 414 28.73 -21.13 -18.46
C LEU A 414 28.49 -22.64 -18.60
N GLU A 415 29.16 -23.46 -17.79
CA GLU A 415 29.01 -24.92 -17.79
C GLU A 415 27.58 -25.33 -17.43
N ILE A 416 27.02 -24.76 -16.35
CA ILE A 416 25.66 -25.06 -15.89
C ILE A 416 24.62 -24.64 -16.93
N LEU A 417 24.77 -23.48 -17.57
CA LEU A 417 23.83 -23.01 -18.60
C LEU A 417 23.85 -23.90 -19.84
N TYR A 418 25.03 -24.37 -20.23
CA TYR A 418 25.19 -25.30 -21.35
C TYR A 418 24.55 -26.66 -21.02
N ASP A 419 24.85 -27.25 -19.86
CA ASP A 419 24.31 -28.53 -19.44
C ASP A 419 22.80 -28.49 -19.15
N ALA A 420 22.25 -27.30 -18.88
CA ALA A 420 20.83 -27.08 -18.73
C ALA A 420 20.06 -27.05 -20.05
N GLU A 421 20.72 -27.03 -21.21
CA GLU A 421 20.10 -27.10 -22.54
C GLU A 421 18.97 -26.05 -22.74
N GLY A 422 19.12 -24.84 -22.18
CA GLY A 422 18.13 -23.76 -22.27
C GLY A 422 16.98 -23.82 -21.24
N VAL A 423 16.94 -24.83 -20.35
CA VAL A 423 15.92 -24.95 -19.29
C VAL A 423 16.04 -23.82 -18.25
N ILE A 424 17.27 -23.43 -17.91
CA ILE A 424 17.53 -22.26 -17.06
C ILE A 424 17.34 -21.01 -17.90
N THR A 425 16.34 -20.21 -17.58
CA THR A 425 15.96 -19.00 -18.34
C THR A 425 16.19 -17.71 -17.57
N ARG A 426 16.64 -17.80 -16.32
CA ARG A 426 16.87 -16.67 -15.41
C ARG A 426 18.11 -16.85 -14.56
N LEU A 427 18.75 -15.73 -14.23
CA LEU A 427 19.86 -15.65 -13.28
C LEU A 427 19.48 -14.70 -12.14
N GLU A 428 19.74 -15.08 -10.90
CA GLU A 428 19.66 -14.17 -9.76
C GLU A 428 20.91 -13.32 -9.69
N VAL A 429 20.91 -12.25 -10.50
CA VAL A 429 22.02 -11.31 -10.66
C VAL A 429 22.24 -10.47 -9.41
N PHE A 430 21.26 -10.34 -8.52
CA PHE A 430 21.51 -9.56 -7.31
C PHE A 430 20.71 -10.06 -6.13
N ASN A 431 21.43 -10.42 -5.08
CA ASN A 431 20.90 -10.65 -3.74
C ASN A 431 21.49 -9.60 -2.80
N LEU A 432 20.62 -8.79 -2.19
CA LEU A 432 21.04 -7.68 -1.33
C LEU A 432 21.91 -8.15 -0.15
N LYS A 433 21.59 -9.30 0.44
CA LYS A 433 22.34 -9.87 1.56
C LYS A 433 23.74 -10.29 1.15
N ASP A 434 23.86 -10.93 -0.01
CA ASP A 434 25.16 -11.37 -0.55
C ASP A 434 26.01 -10.17 -0.97
N TYR A 435 25.39 -9.10 -1.48
CA TYR A 435 26.06 -7.85 -1.81
C TYR A 435 26.68 -7.19 -0.57
N VAL A 436 25.90 -7.04 0.51
CA VAL A 436 26.40 -6.46 1.77
C VAL A 436 27.47 -7.37 2.40
N GLY A 437 27.34 -8.68 2.26
CA GLY A 437 28.32 -9.67 2.73
C GLY A 437 29.56 -9.83 1.84
N GLY A 438 29.70 -9.07 0.74
CA GLY A 438 30.88 -9.11 -0.14
C GLY A 438 31.02 -10.39 -0.99
N LYS A 439 29.93 -11.13 -1.19
CA LYS A 439 29.91 -12.44 -1.88
C LYS A 439 29.66 -12.37 -3.39
N LEU A 440 29.45 -11.18 -3.94
CA LEU A 440 29.15 -10.97 -5.38
C LEU A 440 30.38 -10.51 -6.17
N GLN A 441 31.51 -11.19 -6.01
CA GLN A 441 32.80 -10.76 -6.57
C GLN A 441 32.85 -10.81 -8.11
N TYR A 442 32.17 -11.77 -8.75
CA TYR A 442 32.22 -12.00 -10.21
C TYR A 442 30.99 -11.48 -10.95
N LEU A 443 30.26 -10.55 -10.35
CA LEU A 443 28.94 -10.19 -10.85
C LEU A 443 28.98 -9.44 -12.19
N ASP A 444 29.97 -8.57 -12.35
CA ASP A 444 30.16 -7.81 -13.59
C ASP A 444 30.45 -8.75 -14.75
N GLU A 445 31.32 -9.75 -14.54
CA GLU A 445 31.72 -10.71 -15.57
C GLU A 445 30.57 -11.66 -15.94
N ILE A 446 29.78 -12.11 -14.97
CA ILE A 446 28.59 -12.93 -15.24
C ILE A 446 27.53 -12.12 -16.01
N THR A 447 27.38 -10.84 -15.72
CA THR A 447 26.45 -9.96 -16.45
C THR A 447 26.90 -9.77 -17.90
N ILE A 448 28.20 -9.58 -18.14
CA ILE A 448 28.78 -9.50 -19.49
C ILE A 448 28.56 -10.82 -20.26
N LEU A 449 28.72 -11.97 -19.60
CA LEU A 449 28.42 -13.28 -20.19
C LEU A 449 26.93 -13.39 -20.57
N GLN A 450 26.03 -12.98 -19.67
CA GLN A 450 24.59 -12.98 -19.93
C GLN A 450 24.23 -12.10 -21.15
N GLU A 451 24.79 -10.89 -21.23
CA GLU A 451 24.59 -9.98 -22.36
C GLU A 451 25.08 -10.61 -23.68
N ALA A 452 26.26 -11.21 -23.69
CA ALA A 452 26.81 -11.84 -24.88
C ALA A 452 25.97 -13.04 -25.37
N ILE A 453 25.41 -13.84 -24.45
CA ILE A 453 24.48 -14.92 -24.78
C ILE A 453 23.19 -14.34 -25.38
N ASN A 454 22.64 -13.30 -24.76
CA ASN A 454 21.38 -12.69 -25.17
C ASN A 454 21.44 -11.95 -26.51
N ASP A 455 22.53 -11.24 -26.78
CA ASP A 455 22.75 -10.52 -28.03
C ASP A 455 22.96 -11.47 -29.22
N GLY A 456 23.32 -12.73 -28.95
CA GLY A 456 23.58 -13.74 -29.97
C GLY A 456 24.83 -13.47 -30.82
N ASN A 457 25.69 -12.55 -30.40
CA ASN A 457 26.92 -12.19 -31.11
C ASN A 457 28.01 -13.23 -30.81
N ILE A 458 28.22 -14.13 -31.78
CA ILE A 458 29.21 -15.23 -31.69
C ILE A 458 30.63 -14.70 -31.44
N VAL A 459 31.01 -13.56 -32.01
CA VAL A 459 32.38 -13.02 -31.85
C VAL A 459 32.62 -12.61 -30.41
N THR A 460 31.65 -11.91 -29.80
CA THR A 460 31.71 -11.51 -28.40
C THR A 460 31.68 -12.73 -27.48
N LEU A 461 30.80 -13.69 -27.77
CA LEU A 461 30.69 -14.93 -27.01
C LEU A 461 31.99 -15.74 -27.04
N LYS A 462 32.58 -15.94 -28.22
CA LYS A 462 33.89 -16.60 -28.39
C LYS A 462 34.97 -15.94 -27.55
N ARG A 463 35.06 -14.60 -27.58
CA ARG A 463 36.04 -13.83 -26.81
C ARG A 463 35.88 -14.04 -25.31
N ILE A 464 34.64 -14.05 -24.80
CA ILE A 464 34.35 -14.26 -23.38
C ILE A 464 34.68 -15.70 -22.98
N ILE A 465 34.29 -16.69 -23.78
CA ILE A 465 34.61 -18.10 -23.50
C ILE A 465 36.13 -18.32 -23.47
N GLN A 466 36.87 -17.73 -24.41
CA GLN A 466 38.33 -17.78 -24.40
C GLN A 466 38.93 -17.14 -23.14
N TRP A 467 38.43 -15.97 -22.74
CA TRP A 467 38.86 -15.32 -21.50
C TRP A 467 38.58 -16.19 -20.26
N ILE A 468 37.44 -16.90 -20.22
CA ILE A 468 37.11 -17.86 -19.16
C ILE A 468 38.11 -19.04 -19.17
N ILE A 469 38.44 -19.57 -20.35
CA ILE A 469 39.42 -20.65 -20.51
C ILE A 469 40.80 -20.20 -19.98
N ASP A 470 41.30 -19.05 -20.43
CA ASP A 470 42.61 -18.51 -20.02
C ASP A 470 42.68 -18.33 -18.48
N ARG A 471 41.57 -17.90 -17.87
CA ARG A 471 41.44 -17.78 -16.40
C ARG A 471 41.52 -19.13 -15.70
N VAL A 472 40.85 -20.17 -16.22
CA VAL A 472 40.92 -21.53 -15.66
C VAL A 472 42.31 -22.13 -15.85
N GLU A 473 42.98 -21.85 -16.97
CA GLU A 473 44.38 -22.24 -17.21
C GLU A 473 45.34 -21.60 -16.21
N ALA A 474 45.12 -20.34 -15.82
CA ALA A 474 45.91 -19.67 -14.80
C ALA A 474 45.61 -20.18 -13.37
N SER A 475 44.50 -20.91 -13.18
CA SER A 475 44.09 -21.40 -11.87
C SER A 475 44.88 -22.64 -11.43
N ARG A 476 44.97 -22.85 -10.10
CA ARG A 476 45.58 -24.04 -9.47
C ARG A 476 44.53 -25.03 -8.95
N ALA A 477 43.33 -25.04 -9.54
CA ALA A 477 42.25 -25.93 -9.11
C ALA A 477 42.57 -27.39 -9.45
N ALA A 478 42.18 -28.32 -8.57
CA ALA A 478 42.42 -29.75 -8.77
C ALA A 478 41.64 -30.34 -9.96
N ASP A 479 40.47 -29.77 -10.28
CA ASP A 479 39.61 -30.14 -11.40
C ASP A 479 39.87 -29.32 -12.67
N ARG A 480 41.03 -28.65 -12.76
CA ARG A 480 41.38 -27.75 -13.88
C ARG A 480 41.27 -28.44 -15.24
N ASN A 481 41.86 -29.61 -15.42
CA ASN A 481 41.91 -30.26 -16.74
C ASN A 481 40.51 -30.64 -17.22
N ASP A 482 39.68 -31.21 -16.34
CA ASP A 482 38.30 -31.55 -16.62
C ASP A 482 37.46 -30.31 -16.99
N ARG A 483 37.66 -29.18 -16.27
CA ARG A 483 37.04 -27.90 -16.63
C ARG A 483 37.45 -27.42 -18.02
N LEU A 484 38.74 -27.51 -18.35
CA LEU A 484 39.26 -27.08 -19.65
C LEU A 484 38.69 -27.94 -20.78
N ASP A 485 38.59 -29.25 -20.60
CA ASP A 485 37.99 -30.15 -21.58
C ASP A 485 36.53 -29.78 -21.84
N LYS A 486 35.77 -29.53 -20.77
CA LYS A 486 34.36 -29.10 -20.86
C LYS A 486 34.21 -27.73 -21.52
N LEU A 487 35.01 -26.73 -21.14
CA LEU A 487 34.97 -25.39 -21.72
C LEU A 487 35.38 -25.39 -23.20
N ASN A 488 36.38 -26.20 -23.58
CA ASN A 488 36.76 -26.37 -24.97
C ASN A 488 35.64 -27.04 -25.77
N MET A 489 34.93 -28.02 -25.23
CA MET A 489 33.74 -28.58 -25.86
C MET A 489 32.67 -27.50 -26.10
N ILE A 490 32.38 -26.65 -25.10
CA ILE A 490 31.44 -25.53 -25.24
C ILE A 490 31.91 -24.52 -26.29
N LEU A 491 33.22 -24.25 -26.36
CA LEU A 491 33.82 -23.38 -27.38
C LEU A 491 33.64 -23.94 -28.80
N HIS A 492 33.69 -25.26 -28.98
CA HIS A 492 33.43 -25.89 -30.29
C HIS A 492 31.93 -25.93 -30.61
N ASP A 493 31.05 -25.98 -29.60
CA ASP A 493 29.59 -26.03 -29.74
C ASP A 493 28.86 -24.71 -29.38
N MET A 494 29.50 -23.56 -29.60
CA MET A 494 28.91 -22.25 -29.29
C MET A 494 27.59 -21.96 -30.03
N ASN A 495 27.41 -22.56 -31.22
CA ASN A 495 26.20 -22.38 -32.01
C ASN A 495 24.97 -22.97 -31.31
N SER A 496 25.12 -24.13 -30.66
CA SER A 496 24.05 -24.75 -29.89
C SER A 496 23.71 -23.90 -28.67
N LEU A 497 24.72 -23.43 -27.93
CA LEU A 497 24.51 -22.51 -26.79
C LEU A 497 23.74 -21.24 -27.22
N ARG A 498 24.10 -20.65 -28.37
CA ARG A 498 23.37 -19.51 -28.94
C ARG A 498 21.92 -19.88 -29.28
N ALA A 499 21.71 -21.01 -29.94
CA ALA A 499 20.38 -21.46 -30.37
C ALA A 499 19.43 -21.69 -29.18
N MET A 500 19.95 -22.21 -28.06
CA MET A 500 19.18 -22.42 -26.82
C MET A 500 18.53 -21.14 -26.29
N TYR A 501 19.19 -19.98 -26.44
CA TYR A 501 18.76 -18.70 -25.85
C TYR A 501 18.24 -17.66 -26.85
N GLN A 502 18.26 -17.96 -28.15
CA GLN A 502 17.83 -17.04 -29.20
C GLN A 502 16.35 -16.62 -29.08
N VAL A 503 15.46 -17.55 -28.74
CA VAL A 503 14.01 -17.29 -28.60
C VAL A 503 13.65 -16.81 -27.20
N THR A 504 14.31 -17.38 -26.18
CA THR A 504 14.04 -17.07 -24.78
C THR A 504 15.31 -16.53 -24.12
N PRO A 505 15.57 -15.22 -24.17
CA PRO A 505 16.77 -14.64 -23.58
C PRO A 505 16.78 -14.81 -22.06
N LEU A 506 17.98 -14.94 -21.50
CA LEU A 506 18.25 -14.96 -20.08
C LEU A 506 17.80 -13.65 -19.43
N LYS A 507 16.95 -13.75 -18.40
CA LYS A 507 16.45 -12.59 -17.66
C LYS A 507 17.04 -12.52 -16.26
N SER A 508 17.32 -11.31 -15.80
CA SER A 508 17.88 -11.10 -14.47
C SER A 508 16.79 -11.05 -13.38
N ARG A 509 17.14 -11.52 -12.19
CA ARG A 509 16.33 -11.46 -10.96
C ARG A 509 17.09 -10.72 -9.87
N ILE A 510 16.34 -9.92 -9.11
CA ILE A 510 16.89 -9.06 -8.05
C ILE A 510 16.04 -9.29 -6.80
N GLY A 511 16.67 -9.88 -5.79
CA GLY A 511 16.07 -10.29 -4.54
C GLY A 511 16.68 -9.56 -3.35
N SER A 512 15.87 -9.35 -2.30
CA SER A 512 16.40 -8.81 -1.05
C SER A 512 16.90 -9.90 -0.09
N ASP A 513 16.46 -11.15 -0.27
CA ASP A 513 16.63 -12.23 0.72
C ASP A 513 16.21 -11.77 2.14
N SER A 514 15.20 -10.90 2.19
CA SER A 514 14.82 -10.26 3.44
C SER A 514 14.07 -11.24 4.34
N THR A 515 14.71 -11.62 5.44
CA THR A 515 14.06 -12.35 6.54
C THR A 515 13.31 -11.41 7.51
N GLY A 516 13.52 -10.09 7.35
CA GLY A 516 12.96 -9.04 8.19
C GLY A 516 13.56 -8.95 9.60
N GLN A 517 14.68 -9.63 9.85
CA GLN A 517 15.28 -9.77 11.18
C GLN A 517 16.72 -9.23 11.29
N SER A 518 17.41 -8.98 10.17
CA SER A 518 18.79 -8.48 10.21
C SER A 518 18.86 -7.03 10.66
N PRO A 519 19.66 -6.72 11.70
CA PRO A 519 19.93 -5.35 12.11
C PRO A 519 20.79 -4.60 11.08
N ARG A 520 21.59 -5.30 10.29
CA ARG A 520 22.58 -4.73 9.36
C ARG A 520 22.06 -4.47 7.95
N MET A 521 20.84 -4.93 7.62
CA MET A 521 20.32 -4.92 6.25
C MET A 521 19.14 -3.97 6.03
N HIS A 522 19.04 -3.45 4.81
CA HIS A 522 17.82 -2.77 4.36
C HIS A 522 16.64 -3.75 4.28
N GLY A 523 15.45 -3.27 4.62
CA GLY A 523 14.22 -4.07 4.49
C GLY A 523 13.85 -4.43 3.04
N MET A 524 13.01 -5.46 2.89
CA MET A 524 12.42 -5.95 1.61
C MET A 524 12.01 -4.85 0.62
N GLY A 525 12.22 -5.10 -0.68
CA GLY A 525 11.59 -4.42 -1.79
C GLY A 525 12.46 -3.41 -2.53
N PHE A 526 12.28 -3.36 -3.85
CA PHE A 526 12.96 -2.44 -4.75
C PHE A 526 11.97 -1.66 -5.60
N ALA A 527 12.37 -0.49 -6.08
CA ALA A 527 11.64 0.25 -7.09
C ALA A 527 12.56 0.81 -8.17
N VAL A 528 12.08 0.82 -9.41
CA VAL A 528 12.77 1.48 -10.52
C VAL A 528 12.47 2.97 -10.47
N VAL A 529 13.51 3.77 -10.21
CA VAL A 529 13.42 5.21 -10.00
C VAL A 529 12.69 5.90 -11.16
N ASP A 530 12.92 5.45 -12.40
CA ASP A 530 12.33 6.03 -13.61
C ASP A 530 10.79 5.96 -13.65
N THR A 531 10.21 4.96 -12.99
CA THR A 531 8.76 4.74 -12.93
C THR A 531 8.07 5.50 -11.79
N LEU A 532 8.86 6.03 -10.85
CA LEU A 532 8.35 6.80 -9.72
C LEU A 532 7.87 8.19 -10.14
N ILE A 533 6.96 8.76 -9.35
CA ILE A 533 6.51 10.14 -9.55
C ILE A 533 7.66 11.14 -9.31
N ALA A 534 7.58 12.32 -9.94
CA ALA A 534 8.64 13.34 -9.88
C ALA A 534 9.06 13.73 -8.45
N ARG A 535 8.12 13.69 -7.49
CA ARG A 535 8.42 14.00 -6.08
C ARG A 535 9.23 12.90 -5.41
N ALA A 536 8.84 11.64 -5.59
CA ALA A 536 9.58 10.49 -5.08
C ALA A 536 10.99 10.42 -5.68
N LYS A 537 11.14 10.72 -6.98
CA LYS A 537 12.47 10.87 -7.63
C LYS A 537 13.35 11.91 -6.92
N ARG A 538 12.79 13.06 -6.53
CA ARG A 538 13.53 14.08 -5.77
C ARG A 538 13.88 13.62 -4.37
N THR A 539 12.98 12.88 -3.69
CA THR A 539 13.26 12.31 -2.37
C THR A 539 14.43 11.33 -2.45
N VAL A 540 14.43 10.41 -3.42
CA VAL A 540 15.53 9.46 -3.64
C VAL A 540 16.86 10.18 -3.90
N ARG A 541 16.86 11.23 -4.73
CA ARG A 541 18.09 12.02 -5.00
C ARG A 541 18.62 12.80 -3.80
N LYS A 542 17.76 13.13 -2.84
CA LYS A 542 18.12 13.90 -1.64
C LYS A 542 18.53 13.00 -0.47
N ASP A 543 18.05 11.77 -0.45
CA ASP A 543 18.36 10.79 0.58
C ASP A 543 19.82 10.34 0.44
N ARG A 544 20.60 10.47 1.52
CA ARG A 544 22.03 10.13 1.54
C ARG A 544 22.37 8.99 2.50
N GLY A 545 21.40 8.45 3.24
CA GLY A 545 21.68 7.49 4.32
C GLY A 545 20.72 6.32 4.42
N HIS A 546 19.41 6.52 4.18
CA HIS A 546 18.44 5.46 4.46
C HIS A 546 18.20 4.51 3.29
N ARG A 547 18.43 4.96 2.05
CA ARG A 547 18.17 4.18 0.84
C ARG A 547 19.44 3.97 0.04
N LEU A 548 19.59 2.75 -0.46
CA LEU A 548 20.68 2.36 -1.35
C LEU A 548 20.17 2.38 -2.80
N ILE A 549 20.86 3.12 -3.66
CA ILE A 549 20.72 2.98 -5.11
C ILE A 549 21.65 1.84 -5.53
N LEU A 550 21.08 0.75 -6.01
CA LEU A 550 21.84 -0.41 -6.44
C LEU A 550 22.67 -0.06 -7.69
N PRO A 551 23.86 -0.65 -7.88
CA PRO A 551 24.70 -0.47 -9.07
C PRO A 551 24.13 -1.22 -10.30
N ILE A 552 22.80 -1.26 -10.44
CA ILE A 552 22.08 -1.99 -11.48
C ILE A 552 21.11 -1.05 -12.18
N ARG A 553 21.12 -1.07 -13.51
CA ARG A 553 20.12 -0.43 -14.36
C ARG A 553 19.22 -1.45 -15.01
N MET A 554 17.91 -1.21 -14.95
CA MET A 554 16.90 -1.93 -15.71
C MET A 554 16.10 -0.96 -16.58
N ASN A 555 16.01 -1.22 -17.88
CA ASN A 555 15.22 -0.37 -18.76
C ASN A 555 13.72 -0.59 -18.56
N VAL A 556 12.95 0.49 -18.70
CA VAL A 556 11.50 0.49 -18.56
C VAL A 556 10.86 1.23 -19.73
N LEU A 557 9.78 0.67 -20.27
CA LEU A 557 8.99 1.29 -21.33
C LEU A 557 7.66 1.76 -20.77
N ARG A 558 7.21 2.94 -21.21
CA ARG A 558 5.87 3.45 -20.90
C ARG A 558 4.89 3.02 -21.99
N ARG A 559 3.89 2.22 -21.62
CA ARG A 559 2.83 1.76 -22.52
C ARG A 559 1.56 2.57 -22.28
N TRP A 560 0.94 3.03 -23.36
CA TRP A 560 -0.36 3.69 -23.34
C TRP A 560 -1.38 2.80 -24.04
N THR A 561 -2.44 2.44 -23.34
CA THR A 561 -3.53 1.60 -23.85
C THR A 561 -4.78 2.46 -24.00
N PHE A 562 -5.38 2.46 -25.19
CA PHE A 562 -6.58 3.23 -25.50
C PHE A 562 -7.78 2.28 -25.53
N LEU A 563 -8.63 2.38 -24.52
CA LEU A 563 -9.83 1.55 -24.39
C LEU A 563 -11.07 2.35 -24.80
N PRO A 564 -11.95 1.82 -25.67
CA PRO A 564 -13.23 2.47 -25.93
C PRO A 564 -14.08 2.48 -24.65
N LYS A 565 -14.76 3.59 -24.35
CA LYS A 565 -15.72 3.62 -23.23
C LYS A 565 -16.96 2.80 -23.60
N SER A 566 -17.01 1.54 -23.19
CA SER A 566 -18.22 0.72 -23.30
C SER A 566 -19.23 1.13 -22.22
N GLY A 567 -20.44 1.55 -22.64
CA GLY A 567 -21.64 1.57 -21.80
C GLY A 567 -21.73 2.69 -20.74
N TRP A 568 -22.00 3.93 -21.16
CA TRP A 568 -22.65 4.94 -20.29
C TRP A 568 -23.95 5.37 -20.97
N GLY A 569 -25.10 4.88 -20.50
CA GLY A 569 -26.42 5.22 -21.02
C GLY A 569 -26.74 6.71 -20.90
N GLY A 570 -27.38 7.25 -21.95
CA GLY A 570 -28.15 8.50 -21.93
C GLY A 570 -27.37 9.81 -22.13
N GLY A 571 -27.41 10.36 -23.35
CA GLY A 571 -27.24 11.79 -23.62
C GLY A 571 -25.86 12.32 -24.04
N SER A 572 -24.75 11.79 -23.51
CA SER A 572 -23.39 12.30 -23.82
C SER A 572 -22.67 11.60 -24.99
N ILE A 573 -23.27 10.54 -25.52
CA ILE A 573 -22.72 9.72 -26.62
C ILE A 573 -22.79 10.45 -27.97
N GLY A 574 -23.79 11.33 -28.18
CA GLY A 574 -24.03 11.96 -29.48
C GLY A 574 -22.92 12.93 -29.93
N TRP A 575 -22.32 13.66 -28.98
CA TRP A 575 -21.34 14.70 -29.26
C TRP A 575 -19.91 14.13 -29.21
N SER A 576 -19.65 13.19 -28.30
CA SER A 576 -18.36 12.48 -28.21
C SER A 576 -18.12 11.55 -29.41
N SER A 577 -19.15 10.85 -29.91
CA SER A 577 -19.02 9.99 -31.11
C SER A 577 -18.91 10.77 -32.43
N ARG A 578 -19.39 12.02 -32.48
CA ARG A 578 -19.19 12.92 -33.64
C ARG A 578 -17.81 13.59 -33.59
N ALA A 579 -17.35 14.01 -32.40
CA ALA A 579 -16.02 14.56 -32.22
C ALA A 579 -14.91 13.53 -32.49
N SER A 580 -15.10 12.26 -32.12
CA SER A 580 -14.13 11.19 -32.38
C SER A 580 -13.92 10.84 -33.86
N LYS A 581 -14.79 11.34 -34.76
CA LYS A 581 -14.60 11.24 -36.23
C LYS A 581 -13.55 12.22 -36.77
N LEU A 582 -13.23 13.28 -36.02
CA LEU A 582 -12.18 14.23 -36.40
C LEU A 582 -10.80 13.68 -35.97
N PRO A 583 -9.78 13.67 -36.85
CA PRO A 583 -8.48 13.05 -36.59
C PRO A 583 -7.76 13.60 -35.34
N LEU A 584 -7.93 14.89 -35.01
CA LEU A 584 -7.38 15.53 -33.80
C LEU A 584 -8.12 15.18 -32.50
N PHE A 585 -9.36 14.68 -32.60
CA PHE A 585 -10.23 14.39 -31.45
C PHE A 585 -10.59 12.91 -31.35
N LYS A 586 -9.93 12.01 -32.11
CA LYS A 586 -10.12 10.56 -32.04
C LYS A 586 -10.03 10.00 -30.62
N TRP A 587 -9.22 10.61 -29.76
CA TRP A 587 -9.04 10.20 -28.36
C TRP A 587 -10.15 10.71 -27.43
N MET A 588 -10.99 11.64 -27.91
CA MET A 588 -12.11 12.18 -27.16
C MET A 588 -13.20 11.12 -27.05
N GLY A 589 -13.34 10.54 -25.85
CA GLY A 589 -14.27 9.44 -25.58
C GLY A 589 -13.60 8.08 -25.33
N MET A 590 -12.28 7.97 -25.47
CA MET A 590 -11.53 6.79 -25.04
C MET A 590 -11.07 6.93 -23.58
N ARG A 591 -10.98 5.81 -22.88
CA ARG A 591 -10.30 5.70 -21.59
C ARG A 591 -8.83 5.37 -21.87
N ILE A 592 -7.94 6.25 -21.43
CA ILE A 592 -6.50 6.08 -21.61
C ILE A 592 -5.94 5.47 -20.32
N GLU A 593 -5.30 4.31 -20.45
CA GLU A 593 -4.56 3.67 -19.37
C GLU A 593 -3.06 3.76 -19.66
N SER A 594 -2.25 3.95 -18.62
CA SER A 594 -0.81 4.09 -18.77
C SER A 594 -0.09 3.19 -17.78
N ASP A 595 0.74 2.29 -18.30
CA ASP A 595 1.50 1.32 -17.51
C ASP A 595 2.99 1.39 -17.83
N TRP A 596 3.80 0.89 -16.90
CA TRP A 596 5.23 0.69 -17.10
C TRP A 596 5.53 -0.78 -17.30
N MET A 597 6.32 -1.10 -18.32
CA MET A 597 6.79 -2.45 -18.63
C MET A 597 8.30 -2.53 -18.37
N ALA A 598 8.71 -3.43 -17.48
CA ALA A 598 10.12 -3.67 -17.18
C ALA A 598 10.74 -4.62 -18.20
N LEU A 599 11.91 -4.25 -18.73
CA LEU A 599 12.69 -5.08 -19.64
C LEU A 599 13.78 -5.82 -18.86
N GLU A 600 13.39 -6.91 -18.18
CA GLU A 600 14.26 -7.69 -17.29
C GLU A 600 15.53 -8.24 -17.99
N GLN A 601 15.45 -8.50 -19.30
CA GLN A 601 16.58 -8.98 -20.11
C GLN A 601 17.64 -7.90 -20.39
N SER A 602 17.31 -6.62 -20.17
CA SER A 602 18.22 -5.48 -20.38
C SER A 602 18.86 -4.99 -19.08
N THR A 603 18.83 -5.83 -18.05
CA THR A 603 19.40 -5.50 -16.74
C THR A 603 20.91 -5.59 -16.84
N ARG A 604 21.59 -4.50 -16.48
CA ARG A 604 23.06 -4.41 -16.54
C ARG A 604 23.62 -3.70 -15.33
N MET A 605 24.90 -3.92 -15.07
CA MET A 605 25.65 -3.19 -14.05
C MET A 605 25.95 -1.78 -14.56
N GLU A 606 25.61 -0.76 -13.77
CA GLU A 606 25.89 0.64 -14.10
C GLU A 606 25.98 1.46 -12.81
N GLN A 607 26.99 2.33 -12.70
CA GLN A 607 27.13 3.25 -11.56
C GLN A 607 26.98 4.72 -12.01
N PRO A 608 25.95 5.44 -11.55
CA PRO A 608 24.85 4.98 -10.69
C PRO A 608 23.76 4.21 -11.45
N GLY A 609 23.19 3.19 -10.80
CA GLY A 609 22.06 2.44 -11.32
C GLY A 609 20.73 3.21 -11.22
N ASN A 610 19.61 2.55 -11.56
CA ASN A 610 18.27 3.15 -11.50
C ASN A 610 17.28 2.40 -10.58
N ILE A 611 17.78 1.46 -9.77
CA ILE A 611 16.99 0.69 -8.81
C ILE A 611 17.31 1.17 -7.40
N VAL A 612 16.29 1.44 -6.59
CA VAL A 612 16.44 1.91 -5.21
C VAL A 612 15.75 0.96 -4.22
N THR A 613 16.36 0.78 -3.05
CA THR A 613 15.72 0.04 -1.95
C THR A 613 14.51 0.80 -1.39
N LEU A 614 13.44 0.06 -1.07
CA LEU A 614 12.24 0.59 -0.43
C LEU A 614 12.32 0.52 1.11
N GLY A 615 13.13 -0.39 1.65
CA GLY A 615 13.42 -0.48 3.08
C GLY A 615 14.55 0.46 3.51
N GLY A 616 14.35 1.16 4.63
CA GLY A 616 15.41 1.90 5.31
C GLY A 616 16.39 0.98 6.04
N THR A 617 17.58 1.48 6.36
CA THR A 617 18.43 0.91 7.41
C THR A 617 17.80 1.20 8.78
N HIS A 618 17.91 0.25 9.72
CA HIS A 618 17.63 0.53 11.12
C HIS A 618 18.82 1.33 11.67
N GLU A 619 18.59 2.59 12.06
CA GLU A 619 19.60 3.38 12.78
C GLU A 619 19.75 2.83 14.20
N GLU A 620 21.00 2.54 14.56
CA GLU A 620 21.51 2.08 15.87
C GLU A 620 21.02 0.71 16.37
N THR A 621 21.76 -0.34 16.00
CA THR A 621 21.44 -1.74 16.36
C THR A 621 22.48 -2.35 17.28
N GLY A 622 22.55 -1.86 18.51
CA GLY A 622 23.07 -2.65 19.62
C GLY A 622 21.95 -3.39 20.34
N ASN A 623 22.27 -4.29 21.26
CA ASN A 623 21.31 -4.94 22.17
C ASN A 623 20.63 -3.97 23.16
N GLY A 624 20.84 -2.65 23.05
CA GLY A 624 20.32 -1.61 23.95
C GLY A 624 20.99 -1.66 25.33
N LEU A 625 22.16 -2.28 25.42
CA LEU A 625 22.91 -2.47 26.66
C LEU A 625 23.89 -1.32 26.84
N HIS A 626 23.54 -0.37 27.69
CA HIS A 626 24.36 0.80 28.00
C HIS A 626 24.61 0.92 29.50
N LEU A 627 25.85 1.26 29.91
CA LEU A 627 26.19 1.47 31.31
C LEU A 627 25.44 2.65 31.91
N LYS A 628 25.48 3.79 31.23
CA LYS A 628 24.62 4.95 31.51
C LYS A 628 23.38 4.80 30.63
N PRO A 629 22.15 4.96 31.17
CA PRO A 629 20.99 5.06 30.30
C PRO A 629 21.26 6.18 29.28
N PRO A 630 20.97 5.96 27.99
CA PRO A 630 21.05 7.05 27.02
C PRO A 630 20.25 8.23 27.60
N LYS A 631 20.79 9.44 27.49
CA LYS A 631 20.01 10.64 27.82
C LYS A 631 18.70 10.47 27.05
N PRO A 632 17.53 10.44 27.71
CA PRO A 632 16.29 10.45 26.96
C PRO A 632 16.41 11.64 26.02
N ASP A 633 16.20 11.43 24.71
CA ASP A 633 16.10 12.52 23.76
C ASP A 633 15.27 13.58 24.43
N ALA A 634 15.84 14.77 24.62
CA ALA A 634 15.21 15.82 25.40
C ALA A 634 13.77 15.90 24.90
N PRO A 635 12.76 15.64 25.75
CA PRO A 635 11.39 15.51 25.28
C PRO A 635 11.12 16.79 24.53
N ASP A 636 10.84 16.70 23.23
CA ASP A 636 10.75 17.84 22.33
C ASP A 636 9.82 18.89 22.97
N THR A 637 10.41 19.83 23.72
CA THR A 637 9.71 20.60 24.76
C THR A 637 8.81 21.65 24.11
N ALA A 638 9.13 21.98 22.87
CA ALA A 638 8.25 22.67 21.96
C ALA A 638 7.14 21.72 21.51
N ARG A 639 6.02 21.68 22.25
CA ARG A 639 4.77 21.09 21.75
C ARG A 639 4.53 21.64 20.34
N PRO A 640 4.62 20.82 19.27
CA PRO A 640 4.51 21.36 17.93
C PRO A 640 3.13 22.01 17.77
N TRP A 641 3.07 23.22 17.20
CA TRP A 641 1.80 23.93 16.89
C TRP A 641 0.79 23.04 16.14
N SER A 642 1.30 21.97 15.53
CA SER A 642 0.57 20.92 14.87
C SER A 642 -0.44 20.17 15.77
N TYR A 643 -0.31 20.18 17.10
CA TYR A 643 -1.23 19.50 18.04
C TYR A 643 -2.23 20.44 18.76
N LEU A 644 -2.24 21.74 18.46
CA LEU A 644 -3.24 22.67 19.02
C LEU A 644 -4.68 22.29 18.63
N ASN A 645 -5.64 22.65 19.49
CA ASN A 645 -7.07 22.40 19.28
C ASN A 645 -7.54 22.94 17.91
N THR A 646 -8.32 22.14 17.19
CA THR A 646 -8.90 22.46 15.88
C THR A 646 -9.69 23.76 15.89
N LEU A 647 -10.44 24.05 16.95
CA LEU A 647 -11.24 25.26 17.06
C LEU A 647 -10.37 26.51 17.12
N PHE A 648 -9.31 26.47 17.93
CA PHE A 648 -8.33 27.55 18.02
C PHE A 648 -7.59 27.77 16.69
N LYS A 649 -7.16 26.69 16.01
CA LYS A 649 -6.54 26.80 14.68
C LYS A 649 -7.47 27.43 13.66
N ASN A 650 -8.76 27.06 13.67
CA ASN A 650 -9.75 27.61 12.75
C ASN A 650 -10.00 29.10 13.01
N LEU A 651 -10.08 29.51 14.27
CA LEU A 651 -10.20 30.92 14.66
C LEU A 651 -8.98 31.72 14.22
N LEU A 652 -7.77 31.18 14.45
CA LEU A 652 -6.52 31.81 14.02
C LEU A 652 -6.44 31.96 12.49
N LYS A 653 -6.87 30.96 11.71
CA LYS A 653 -6.93 31.06 10.25
C LYS A 653 -7.85 32.19 9.79
N VAL A 654 -9.04 32.30 10.40
CA VAL A 654 -9.98 33.37 10.08
C VAL A 654 -9.39 34.73 10.44
N ALA A 655 -8.78 34.87 11.62
CA ALA A 655 -8.13 36.10 12.05
C ALA A 655 -6.98 36.53 11.12
N ILE A 656 -6.06 35.60 10.78
CA ILE A 656 -4.94 35.85 9.87
C ILE A 656 -5.41 36.26 8.47
N GLY A 657 -6.55 35.72 7.99
CA GLY A 657 -7.12 36.15 6.72
C GLY A 657 -7.86 37.50 6.83
N PHE A 658 -8.60 37.71 7.90
CA PHE A 658 -9.49 38.86 8.07
C PHE A 658 -8.73 40.17 8.30
N VAL A 659 -7.71 40.14 9.18
CA VAL A 659 -6.98 41.36 9.57
C VAL A 659 -6.32 42.06 8.36
N PRO A 660 -5.57 41.38 7.47
CA PRO A 660 -4.99 42.02 6.29
C PRO A 660 -6.03 42.51 5.29
N ALA A 661 -7.12 41.75 5.12
CA ALA A 661 -8.20 42.14 4.21
C ALA A 661 -8.91 43.42 4.72
N TRP A 662 -9.27 43.43 5.99
CA TRP A 662 -9.91 44.58 6.64
C TRP A 662 -9.02 45.82 6.59
N LEU A 663 -7.72 45.69 6.91
CA LEU A 663 -6.77 46.80 6.84
C LEU A 663 -6.65 47.37 5.42
N THR A 664 -6.64 46.51 4.40
CA THR A 664 -6.58 46.96 3.00
C THR A 664 -7.83 47.75 2.60
N PHE A 665 -9.02 47.32 3.03
CA PHE A 665 -10.26 48.07 2.79
C PHE A 665 -10.30 49.40 3.54
N PHE A 666 -9.87 49.39 4.81
CA PHE A 666 -9.85 50.56 5.68
C PHE A 666 -8.94 51.67 5.14
N LEU A 667 -7.78 51.31 4.58
CA LEU A 667 -6.78 52.26 4.10
C LEU A 667 -7.03 52.75 2.66
N ARG A 668 -7.85 52.05 1.85
CA ARG A 668 -7.94 52.29 0.40
C ARG A 668 -9.26 52.87 -0.09
N TYR A 669 -10.36 52.67 0.64
CA TYR A 669 -11.69 53.08 0.19
C TYR A 669 -12.22 54.22 1.06
N ASP A 670 -12.62 55.32 0.42
CA ASP A 670 -13.17 56.51 1.10
C ASP A 670 -14.66 56.36 1.46
N TRP A 671 -15.34 55.34 0.89
CA TRP A 671 -16.75 55.10 1.18
C TRP A 671 -16.92 54.31 2.48
N TRP A 672 -17.54 54.92 3.49
CA TRP A 672 -17.67 54.38 4.85
C TRP A 672 -18.15 52.92 4.94
N VAL A 673 -19.07 52.49 4.05
CA VAL A 673 -19.60 51.11 4.01
C VAL A 673 -18.51 50.11 3.60
N LEU A 674 -17.71 50.42 2.57
CA LEU A 674 -16.61 49.56 2.16
C LEU A 674 -15.39 49.70 3.07
N GLN A 675 -15.17 50.89 3.61
CA GLN A 675 -14.05 51.18 4.51
C GLN A 675 -14.13 50.37 5.81
N TRP A 676 -15.29 50.34 6.46
CA TRP A 676 -15.49 49.60 7.72
C TRP A 676 -16.06 48.19 7.50
N GLY A 677 -16.98 48.05 6.53
CA GLY A 677 -17.72 46.81 6.26
C GLY A 677 -17.17 45.95 5.13
N GLY A 678 -16.23 46.44 4.31
CA GLY A 678 -15.75 45.75 3.11
C GLY A 678 -15.15 44.37 3.41
N GLY A 679 -14.30 44.27 4.43
CA GLY A 679 -13.74 43.00 4.89
C GLY A 679 -14.80 41.99 5.35
N ILE A 680 -15.83 42.47 6.06
CA ILE A 680 -16.95 41.64 6.55
C ILE A 680 -17.79 41.13 5.37
N ILE A 681 -18.18 42.01 4.45
CA ILE A 681 -18.95 41.66 3.25
C ILE A 681 -18.19 40.64 2.39
N TRP A 682 -16.87 40.83 2.22
CA TRP A 682 -16.03 39.92 1.46
C TRP A 682 -15.97 38.50 2.06
N PHE A 683 -15.88 38.42 3.38
CA PHE A 683 -15.90 37.16 4.12
C PHE A 683 -17.29 36.51 4.11
N LEU A 684 -18.36 37.29 4.23
CA LEU A 684 -19.74 36.79 4.16
C LEU A 684 -20.05 36.17 2.79
N ILE A 685 -19.67 36.83 1.69
CA ILE A 685 -19.84 36.29 0.32
C ILE A 685 -19.08 34.97 0.18
N THR A 686 -17.83 34.91 0.65
CA THR A 686 -17.00 33.70 0.57
C THR A 686 -17.56 32.58 1.46
N GLY A 687 -18.04 32.90 2.67
CA GLY A 687 -18.68 31.96 3.57
C GLY A 687 -19.95 31.37 2.97
N PHE A 688 -20.84 32.23 2.46
CA PHE A 688 -22.10 31.85 1.81
C PHE A 688 -21.84 30.96 0.59
N ARG A 689 -20.84 31.28 -0.25
CA ARG A 689 -20.41 30.44 -1.37
C ARG A 689 -20.12 29.00 -0.92
N ASN A 690 -19.32 28.81 0.13
CA ASN A 690 -18.94 27.47 0.57
C ASN A 690 -20.16 26.67 1.07
N VAL A 691 -21.13 27.35 1.67
CA VAL A 691 -22.42 26.74 2.06
C VAL A 691 -23.22 26.33 0.82
N LEU A 692 -23.35 27.22 -0.17
CA LEU A 692 -24.03 26.94 -1.45
C LEU A 692 -23.38 25.79 -2.23
N GLN A 693 -22.06 25.75 -2.28
CA GLN A 693 -21.29 24.66 -2.89
C GLN A 693 -21.59 23.31 -2.21
N SER A 694 -21.54 23.28 -0.87
CA SER A 694 -21.79 22.07 -0.08
C SER A 694 -23.18 21.49 -0.37
N PHE A 695 -24.16 22.37 -0.60
CA PHE A 695 -25.51 21.96 -1.00
C PHE A 695 -25.64 21.44 -2.42
N LEU A 696 -25.05 22.14 -3.39
CA LEU A 696 -25.10 21.72 -4.80
C LEU A 696 -24.44 20.34 -4.98
N GLY A 697 -23.32 20.11 -4.28
CA GLY A 697 -22.63 18.82 -4.22
C GLY A 697 -23.43 17.74 -3.47
N GLY A 698 -24.13 18.11 -2.40
CA GLY A 698 -24.88 17.19 -1.52
C GLY A 698 -26.21 16.67 -2.07
N GLY A 699 -26.92 17.44 -2.90
CA GLY A 699 -28.27 17.03 -3.36
C GLY A 699 -29.17 18.15 -3.85
N GLY A 700 -28.86 19.41 -3.55
CA GLY A 700 -29.76 20.56 -3.75
C GLY A 700 -30.85 20.66 -2.67
N PHE A 701 -31.76 21.65 -2.82
CA PHE A 701 -32.84 21.93 -1.87
C PHE A 701 -33.89 20.81 -1.70
N ARG A 702 -33.90 19.80 -2.58
CA ARG A 702 -34.73 18.58 -2.48
C ARG A 702 -33.94 17.38 -1.92
N GLY A 703 -33.09 17.63 -0.93
CA GLY A 703 -32.26 16.60 -0.28
C GLY A 703 -33.06 15.50 0.42
N SER A 704 -32.41 14.38 0.74
CA SER A 704 -33.01 13.33 1.56
C SER A 704 -33.38 13.90 2.95
N HIS A 705 -34.61 13.60 3.39
CA HIS A 705 -35.29 14.21 4.56
C HIS A 705 -34.59 14.00 5.92
N LEU A 706 -33.40 13.37 5.97
CA LEU A 706 -32.76 12.83 7.18
C LEU A 706 -31.35 13.39 7.47
N MET A 707 -30.71 14.11 6.54
CA MET A 707 -29.42 14.75 6.83
C MET A 707 -29.62 16.21 7.22
N SER A 708 -29.00 16.61 8.34
CA SER A 708 -29.01 18.01 8.75
C SER A 708 -28.05 18.79 7.86
N TRP A 709 -28.36 20.07 7.60
CA TRP A 709 -27.51 20.96 6.81
C TRP A 709 -26.09 21.08 7.41
N ARG A 710 -25.94 20.89 8.72
CA ARG A 710 -24.65 20.89 9.43
C ARG A 710 -23.73 19.75 8.98
N ASP A 711 -24.28 18.62 8.53
CA ASP A 711 -23.50 17.44 8.12
C ASP A 711 -22.87 17.60 6.73
N TYR A 712 -23.41 18.50 5.91
CA TYR A 712 -22.84 18.85 4.60
C TYR A 712 -21.73 19.90 4.70
N ILE A 713 -21.66 20.65 5.81
CA ILE A 713 -20.78 21.81 5.97
C ILE A 713 -19.46 21.40 6.64
N SER A 714 -18.35 21.44 5.88
CA SER A 714 -17.01 21.30 6.45
C SER A 714 -16.48 22.65 6.94
N TRP A 715 -16.60 22.91 8.24
CA TRP A 715 -16.10 24.14 8.88
C TRP A 715 -14.63 24.42 8.62
N GLU A 716 -13.79 23.38 8.59
CA GLU A 716 -12.37 23.55 8.28
C GLU A 716 -12.15 24.00 6.83
N ARG A 717 -12.91 23.48 5.86
CA ARG A 717 -12.85 23.94 4.46
C ARG A 717 -13.29 25.40 4.33
N ILE A 718 -14.29 25.82 5.10
CA ILE A 718 -14.74 27.21 5.15
C ILE A 718 -13.62 28.10 5.70
N CYS A 719 -13.06 27.77 6.86
CA CYS A 719 -11.96 28.53 7.46
C CYS A 719 -10.73 28.62 6.53
N ASP A 720 -10.39 27.52 5.83
CA ASP A 720 -9.32 27.54 4.82
C ASP A 720 -9.68 28.48 3.66
N SER A 721 -10.93 28.46 3.17
CA SER A 721 -11.39 29.37 2.11
C SER A 721 -11.36 30.83 2.54
N LEU A 722 -11.70 31.12 3.80
CA LEU A 722 -11.68 32.47 4.37
C LEU A 722 -10.25 32.99 4.57
N LEU A 723 -9.30 32.13 4.95
CA LEU A 723 -7.88 32.50 5.00
C LEU A 723 -7.38 32.95 3.63
N PHE A 724 -7.60 32.14 2.58
CA PHE A 724 -7.11 32.46 1.24
C PHE A 724 -7.88 33.59 0.56
N THR A 725 -9.19 33.75 0.82
CA THR A 725 -9.92 34.92 0.30
C THR A 725 -9.39 36.21 0.95
N GLY A 726 -9.02 36.16 2.23
CA GLY A 726 -8.47 37.29 2.96
C GLY A 726 -7.15 37.78 2.38
N PHE A 727 -6.21 36.88 2.12
CA PHE A 727 -4.92 37.22 1.49
C PHE A 727 -5.03 37.71 0.03
N SER A 728 -6.12 37.39 -0.67
CA SER A 728 -6.29 37.82 -2.06
C SER A 728 -6.46 39.34 -2.20
N VAL A 729 -7.03 40.00 -1.17
CA VAL A 729 -7.31 41.44 -1.18
C VAL A 729 -6.02 42.28 -1.18
N PRO A 730 -5.09 42.14 -0.20
CA PRO A 730 -3.84 42.88 -0.22
C PRO A 730 -2.95 42.50 -1.42
N LEU A 731 -2.97 41.23 -1.85
CA LEU A 731 -2.17 40.81 -3.00
C LEU A 731 -2.61 41.51 -4.30
N LEU A 732 -3.92 41.54 -4.59
CA LEU A 732 -4.42 42.06 -5.86
C LEU A 732 -4.57 43.58 -5.85
N ASP A 733 -5.11 44.17 -4.78
CA ASP A 733 -5.44 45.61 -4.74
C ASP A 733 -4.24 46.47 -4.31
N PHE A 734 -3.44 46.02 -3.33
CA PHE A 734 -2.26 46.75 -2.88
C PHE A 734 -1.01 46.41 -3.70
N LEU A 735 -0.62 45.14 -3.77
CA LEU A 735 0.66 44.74 -4.37
C LEU A 735 0.64 44.79 -5.90
N VAL A 736 -0.34 44.16 -6.56
CA VAL A 736 -0.39 44.12 -8.02
C VAL A 736 -0.88 45.45 -8.61
N LYS A 737 -2.03 45.96 -8.16
CA LYS A 737 -2.62 47.16 -8.74
C LYS A 737 -1.89 48.45 -8.33
N SER A 738 -1.68 48.67 -7.03
CA SER A 738 -1.18 49.97 -6.55
C SER A 738 0.36 50.07 -6.61
N LEU A 739 1.08 49.03 -6.19
CA LEU A 739 2.55 49.05 -6.16
C LEU A 739 3.15 48.73 -7.54
N LEU A 740 2.77 47.61 -8.14
CA LEU A 740 3.36 47.15 -9.40
C LEU A 740 2.83 47.94 -10.61
N LEU A 741 1.51 47.95 -10.85
CA LEU A 741 0.96 48.59 -12.06
C LEU A 741 0.95 50.11 -11.98
N GLU A 742 0.40 50.70 -10.92
CA GLU A 742 0.25 52.15 -10.78
C GLU A 742 1.59 52.85 -10.50
N LYS A 743 2.32 52.45 -9.44
CA LYS A 743 3.57 53.13 -9.05
C LYS A 743 4.80 52.76 -9.89
N THR A 744 4.91 51.54 -10.40
CA THR A 744 6.12 51.08 -11.10
C THR A 744 6.00 51.24 -12.62
N PHE A 745 4.83 50.94 -13.20
CA PHE A 745 4.60 50.97 -14.65
C PHE A 745 3.71 52.13 -15.15
N GLY A 746 3.13 52.94 -14.26
CA GLY A 746 2.21 54.04 -14.65
C GLY A 746 0.91 53.56 -15.30
N ILE A 747 0.56 52.28 -15.15
CA ILE A 747 -0.63 51.66 -15.73
C ILE A 747 -1.78 51.81 -14.74
N THR A 748 -2.78 52.62 -15.11
CA THR A 748 -3.98 52.90 -14.33
C THR A 748 -5.23 52.63 -15.17
N THR A 749 -6.40 52.76 -14.56
CA THR A 749 -7.69 52.65 -15.26
C THR A 749 -7.90 53.74 -16.30
N THR A 750 -7.11 54.81 -16.29
CA THR A 750 -7.18 55.92 -17.24
C THR A 750 -6.11 55.85 -18.34
N THR A 751 -4.97 55.19 -18.10
CA THR A 751 -3.89 55.09 -19.11
C THR A 751 -4.01 53.88 -20.01
N ALA A 752 -4.17 52.67 -19.46
CA ALA A 752 -4.25 51.43 -20.24
C ALA A 752 -5.18 50.40 -19.56
N PRO A 753 -6.51 50.62 -19.61
CA PRO A 753 -7.48 49.80 -18.87
C PRO A 753 -7.48 48.32 -19.29
N THR A 754 -7.32 48.03 -20.58
CA THR A 754 -7.28 46.65 -21.10
C THR A 754 -6.10 45.85 -20.55
N VAL A 755 -4.93 46.48 -20.46
CA VAL A 755 -3.71 45.89 -19.89
C VAL A 755 -3.86 45.68 -18.39
N LEU A 756 -4.36 46.68 -17.66
CA LEU A 756 -4.60 46.58 -16.22
C LEU A 756 -5.51 45.40 -15.87
N TYR A 757 -6.68 45.30 -16.51
CA TYR A 757 -7.63 44.22 -16.23
C TYR A 757 -7.11 42.85 -16.67
N SER A 758 -6.34 42.76 -17.77
CA SER A 758 -5.73 41.51 -18.22
C SER A 758 -4.69 40.99 -17.23
N VAL A 759 -3.79 41.86 -16.75
CA VAL A 759 -2.77 41.48 -15.75
C VAL A 759 -3.44 41.09 -14.43
N MET A 760 -4.43 41.86 -13.97
CA MET A 760 -5.19 41.51 -12.76
C MET A 760 -5.89 40.15 -12.88
N ALA A 761 -6.50 39.85 -14.03
CA ALA A 761 -7.16 38.57 -14.28
C ALA A 761 -6.16 37.39 -14.26
N VAL A 762 -4.99 37.56 -14.86
CA VAL A 762 -3.92 36.54 -14.87
C VAL A 762 -3.36 36.33 -13.46
N CYS A 763 -3.01 37.39 -12.73
CA CYS A 763 -2.51 37.30 -11.35
C CYS A 763 -3.54 36.63 -10.42
N ASN A 764 -4.81 37.01 -10.53
CA ASN A 764 -5.89 36.35 -9.78
C ASN A 764 -6.03 34.88 -10.18
N GLY A 765 -5.98 34.54 -11.47
CA GLY A 765 -6.01 33.17 -11.96
C GLY A 765 -4.86 32.31 -11.41
N ILE A 766 -3.62 32.83 -11.44
CA ILE A 766 -2.44 32.17 -10.88
C ILE A 766 -2.58 31.96 -9.37
N TYR A 767 -3.06 32.97 -8.65
CA TYR A 767 -3.34 32.88 -7.21
C TYR A 767 -4.39 31.80 -6.91
N LEU A 768 -5.47 31.75 -7.68
CA LEU A 768 -6.53 30.75 -7.55
C LEU A 768 -6.00 29.33 -7.78
N VAL A 769 -5.24 29.11 -8.86
CA VAL A 769 -4.63 27.81 -9.14
C VAL A 769 -3.65 27.41 -8.03
N SER A 770 -2.81 28.34 -7.56
CA SER A 770 -1.77 28.07 -6.56
C SER A 770 -2.35 27.62 -5.22
N HIS A 771 -3.33 28.34 -4.67
CA HIS A 771 -3.92 27.95 -3.39
C HIS A 771 -4.90 26.76 -3.53
N ASN A 772 -5.55 26.57 -4.68
CA ASN A 772 -6.34 25.36 -4.92
C ASN A 772 -5.46 24.10 -5.03
N ALA A 773 -4.27 24.23 -5.64
CA ALA A 773 -3.25 23.18 -5.62
C ALA A 773 -2.77 22.90 -4.19
N PHE A 774 -2.59 23.94 -3.38
CA PHE A 774 -2.24 23.81 -1.97
C PHE A 774 -3.31 23.10 -1.14
N ARG A 775 -4.60 23.37 -1.43
CA ARG A 775 -5.76 22.72 -0.79
C ARG A 775 -6.02 21.30 -1.31
N GLY A 776 -5.42 20.92 -2.43
CA GLY A 776 -5.51 19.57 -2.99
C GLY A 776 -6.73 19.32 -3.89
N PHE A 777 -7.24 20.36 -4.56
CA PHE A 777 -8.30 20.20 -5.56
C PHE A 777 -7.82 19.44 -6.81
N SER A 778 -8.75 18.86 -7.55
CA SER A 778 -8.45 18.14 -8.80
C SER A 778 -8.00 19.10 -9.90
N ARG A 779 -7.20 18.59 -10.85
CA ARG A 779 -6.72 19.39 -12.00
C ARG A 779 -7.86 20.07 -12.76
N PRO A 780 -8.97 19.40 -13.10
CA PRO A 780 -10.09 20.05 -13.78
C PRO A 780 -10.69 21.23 -13.01
N VAL A 781 -10.81 21.12 -11.68
CA VAL A 781 -11.32 22.21 -10.83
C VAL A 781 -10.34 23.38 -10.79
N MET A 782 -9.03 23.11 -10.73
CA MET A 782 -8.01 24.16 -10.80
C MET A 782 -8.06 24.93 -12.13
N PHE A 783 -8.17 24.21 -13.26
CA PHE A 783 -8.30 24.84 -14.57
C PHE A 783 -9.62 25.61 -14.73
N GLY A 784 -10.75 25.06 -14.25
CA GLY A 784 -12.03 25.77 -14.25
C GLY A 784 -11.98 27.07 -13.44
N ASN A 785 -11.35 27.03 -12.26
CA ASN A 785 -11.18 28.21 -11.42
C ASN A 785 -10.23 29.26 -12.02
N PHE A 786 -9.31 28.89 -12.92
CA PHE A 786 -8.49 29.85 -13.66
C PHE A 786 -9.34 30.71 -14.61
N PHE A 787 -10.26 30.09 -15.36
CA PHE A 787 -11.17 30.78 -16.29
C PHE A 787 -12.36 31.46 -15.63
N ARG A 788 -12.48 31.35 -14.30
CA ARG A 788 -13.56 31.94 -13.50
C ARG A 788 -13.78 33.41 -13.78
N THR A 789 -12.71 34.19 -13.94
CA THR A 789 -12.78 35.64 -14.20
C THR A 789 -13.51 35.95 -15.50
N VAL A 790 -13.34 35.14 -16.54
CA VAL A 790 -14.03 35.31 -17.83
C VAL A 790 -15.49 34.86 -17.71
N LEU A 791 -15.73 33.70 -17.09
CA LEU A 791 -17.06 33.14 -16.89
C LEU A 791 -17.96 33.97 -15.95
N SER A 792 -17.37 34.83 -15.10
CA SER A 792 -18.13 35.68 -14.18
C SER A 792 -18.71 36.95 -14.81
N ILE A 793 -18.23 37.36 -15.99
CA ILE A 793 -18.66 38.61 -16.64
C ILE A 793 -20.16 38.60 -16.96
N PRO A 794 -20.73 37.56 -17.60
CA PRO A 794 -22.17 37.52 -17.89
C PRO A 794 -23.02 37.52 -16.61
N ILE A 795 -22.57 36.85 -15.55
CA ILE A 795 -23.27 36.82 -14.25
C ILE A 795 -23.24 38.19 -13.58
N ALA A 796 -22.13 38.92 -13.68
CA ALA A 796 -22.01 40.27 -13.13
C ALA A 796 -22.95 41.25 -13.83
N ILE A 797 -23.09 41.17 -15.16
CA ILE A 797 -24.04 41.96 -15.92
C ILE A 797 -25.48 41.66 -15.48
N LEU A 798 -25.81 40.36 -15.32
CA LEU A 798 -27.13 39.94 -14.87
C LEU A 798 -27.46 40.44 -13.46
N LEU A 799 -26.55 40.26 -12.50
CA LEU A 799 -26.76 40.73 -11.12
C LEU A 799 -26.88 42.25 -11.05
N ASN A 800 -26.07 42.97 -11.81
CA ASN A 800 -26.15 44.43 -11.91
C ASN A 800 -27.52 44.87 -12.46
N GLY A 801 -28.03 44.20 -13.49
CA GLY A 801 -29.36 44.45 -14.04
C GLY A 801 -30.50 44.18 -13.05
N VAL A 802 -30.46 43.06 -12.32
CA VAL A 802 -31.47 42.73 -11.30
C VAL A 802 -31.48 43.76 -10.16
N LEU A 803 -30.29 44.15 -9.68
CA LEU A 803 -30.18 45.17 -8.63
C LEU A 803 -30.64 46.55 -9.13
N SER A 804 -30.33 46.90 -10.38
CA SER A 804 -30.81 48.13 -11.00
C SER A 804 -32.33 48.17 -11.09
N PHE A 805 -32.96 47.07 -11.51
CA PHE A 805 -34.41 46.95 -11.58
C PHE A 805 -35.05 47.05 -10.19
N GLY A 806 -34.50 46.35 -9.20
CA GLY A 806 -34.99 46.41 -7.82
C GLY A 806 -34.89 47.81 -7.21
N LEU A 807 -33.74 48.47 -7.31
CA LEU A 807 -33.53 49.82 -6.80
C LEU A 807 -34.42 50.86 -7.49
N SER A 808 -34.68 50.67 -8.79
CA SER A 808 -35.63 51.50 -9.53
C SER A 808 -37.07 51.30 -9.06
N MET A 809 -37.47 50.07 -8.69
CA MET A 809 -38.79 49.76 -8.14
C MET A 809 -39.00 50.33 -6.72
N PHE A 810 -37.92 50.48 -5.94
CA PHE A 810 -37.94 51.13 -4.63
C PHE A 810 -37.74 52.66 -4.68
N GLY A 811 -37.71 53.26 -5.88
CA GLY A 811 -37.68 54.72 -6.06
C GLY A 811 -36.35 55.39 -5.67
N VAL A 812 -35.23 54.66 -5.67
CA VAL A 812 -33.93 55.22 -5.28
C VAL A 812 -33.37 56.11 -6.41
N PRO A 813 -33.13 57.42 -6.19
CA PRO A 813 -32.54 58.29 -7.19
C PRO A 813 -31.05 57.99 -7.38
N GLY A 814 -30.56 58.03 -8.63
CA GLY A 814 -29.14 57.82 -8.93
C GLY A 814 -28.66 56.37 -8.85
N VAL A 815 -29.52 55.40 -9.23
CA VAL A 815 -29.25 53.96 -9.21
C VAL A 815 -27.89 53.59 -9.79
N ASN A 816 -27.49 54.18 -10.93
CA ASN A 816 -26.19 53.91 -11.56
C ASN A 816 -24.99 54.33 -10.69
N ALA A 817 -25.08 55.46 -9.98
CA ALA A 817 -24.01 55.92 -9.09
C ALA A 817 -23.90 55.04 -7.83
N VAL A 818 -25.02 54.50 -7.35
CA VAL A 818 -25.04 53.52 -6.26
C VAL A 818 -24.44 52.20 -6.75
N LEU A 819 -24.88 51.67 -7.89
CA LEU A 819 -24.37 50.42 -8.46
C LEU A 819 -22.86 50.49 -8.77
N GLN A 820 -22.36 51.64 -9.19
CA GLN A 820 -20.91 51.85 -9.40
C GLN A 820 -20.12 51.69 -8.10
N LYS A 821 -20.64 52.17 -6.96
CA LYS A 821 -20.03 51.96 -5.63
C LYS A 821 -20.09 50.49 -5.18
N TRP A 822 -21.09 49.74 -5.65
CA TRP A 822 -21.26 48.30 -5.39
C TRP A 822 -20.57 47.39 -6.41
N ALA A 823 -19.94 47.92 -7.46
CA ALA A 823 -19.39 47.14 -8.57
C ALA A 823 -18.34 46.10 -8.12
N SER A 824 -17.51 46.43 -7.12
CA SER A 824 -16.52 45.50 -6.55
C SER A 824 -17.19 44.31 -5.84
N VAL A 825 -18.29 44.57 -5.12
CA VAL A 825 -19.07 43.56 -4.42
C VAL A 825 -19.83 42.67 -5.40
N ILE A 826 -20.45 43.25 -6.43
CA ILE A 826 -21.18 42.52 -7.48
C ILE A 826 -20.22 41.62 -8.27
N SER A 827 -19.03 42.14 -8.63
CA SER A 827 -17.99 41.37 -9.31
C SER A 827 -17.51 40.19 -8.45
N LYS A 828 -17.25 40.42 -7.16
CA LYS A 828 -16.86 39.37 -6.20
C LYS A 828 -17.95 38.31 -6.04
N ALA A 829 -19.21 38.72 -5.85
CA ALA A 829 -20.35 37.80 -5.73
C ALA A 829 -20.52 36.94 -6.98
N SER A 830 -20.44 37.55 -8.17
CA SER A 830 -20.52 36.86 -9.46
C SER A 830 -19.42 35.81 -9.63
N SER A 831 -18.19 36.19 -9.29
CA SER A 831 -17.04 35.29 -9.36
C SER A 831 -17.20 34.09 -8.41
N ASP A 832 -17.69 34.32 -7.19
CA ASP A 832 -17.90 33.24 -6.22
C ASP A 832 -19.11 32.35 -6.57
N ILE A 833 -20.14 32.86 -7.25
CA ILE A 833 -21.23 32.04 -7.82
C ILE A 833 -20.69 31.08 -8.89
N VAL A 834 -19.86 31.57 -9.82
CA VAL A 834 -19.19 30.71 -10.82
C VAL A 834 -18.34 29.64 -10.13
N ALA A 835 -17.57 30.01 -9.10
CA ALA A 835 -16.78 29.03 -8.35
C ALA A 835 -17.67 27.97 -7.68
N GLY A 836 -18.77 28.37 -7.05
CA GLY A 836 -19.74 27.46 -6.45
C GLY A 836 -20.36 26.50 -7.48
N LEU A 837 -20.57 26.96 -8.71
CA LEU A 837 -21.10 26.15 -9.81
C LEU A 837 -20.05 25.17 -10.36
N ILE A 838 -18.81 25.62 -10.61
CA ILE A 838 -17.71 24.76 -11.10
C ILE A 838 -17.39 23.68 -10.06
N GLU A 839 -17.22 24.06 -8.79
CA GLU A 839 -16.89 23.11 -7.73
C GLU A 839 -18.09 22.23 -7.36
N GLY A 840 -19.31 22.78 -7.31
CA GLY A 840 -20.52 22.03 -7.03
C GLY A 840 -20.87 21.01 -8.12
N THR A 841 -20.63 21.33 -9.40
CA THR A 841 -20.81 20.36 -10.51
C THR A 841 -19.75 19.27 -10.50
N ALA A 842 -18.50 19.61 -10.19
CA ALA A 842 -17.43 18.63 -10.01
C ALA A 842 -17.71 17.69 -8.83
N ASP A 843 -18.13 18.22 -7.69
CA ASP A 843 -18.53 17.45 -6.51
C ASP A 843 -19.76 16.57 -6.81
N ARG A 844 -20.74 17.07 -7.57
CA ARG A 844 -21.89 16.27 -8.03
C ARG A 844 -21.46 15.08 -8.87
N TYR A 845 -20.63 15.31 -9.89
CA TYR A 845 -20.14 14.23 -10.76
C TYR A 845 -19.36 13.19 -9.96
N ARG A 846 -18.47 13.65 -9.07
CA ARG A 846 -17.68 12.80 -8.18
C ARG A 846 -18.58 11.96 -7.28
N ASN A 847 -19.59 12.57 -6.64
CA ASN A 847 -20.50 11.86 -5.76
C ASN A 847 -21.28 10.78 -6.52
N VAL A 848 -21.90 11.10 -7.66
CA VAL A 848 -22.61 10.10 -8.48
C VAL A 848 -21.69 8.94 -8.88
N HIS A 849 -20.46 9.23 -9.30
CA HIS A 849 -19.51 8.19 -9.69
C HIS A 849 -19.10 7.28 -8.53
N ILE A 850 -18.82 7.84 -7.36
CA ILE A 850 -18.53 7.05 -6.15
C ILE A 850 -19.73 6.18 -5.78
N ARG A 851 -20.96 6.73 -5.82
CA ARG A 851 -22.18 5.98 -5.51
C ARG A 851 -22.46 4.86 -6.50
N MET A 852 -22.24 5.08 -7.79
CA MET A 852 -22.34 4.01 -8.79
C MET A 852 -21.37 2.87 -8.48
N ALA A 853 -20.12 3.19 -8.12
CA ALA A 853 -19.14 2.19 -7.71
C ALA A 853 -19.58 1.45 -6.44
N ASP A 854 -20.09 2.16 -5.42
CA ASP A 854 -20.63 1.55 -4.20
C ASP A 854 -21.75 0.53 -4.53
N TYR A 855 -22.70 0.90 -5.40
CA TYR A 855 -23.78 -0.01 -5.82
C TYR A 855 -23.29 -1.23 -6.59
N HIS A 856 -22.36 -1.06 -7.54
CA HIS A 856 -21.79 -2.20 -8.27
C HIS A 856 -21.01 -3.15 -7.36
N VAL A 857 -20.30 -2.64 -6.36
CA VAL A 857 -19.58 -3.47 -5.38
C VAL A 857 -20.58 -4.26 -4.52
N THR A 858 -21.57 -3.60 -3.94
CA THR A 858 -22.60 -4.30 -3.14
C THR A 858 -23.38 -5.30 -3.97
N PHE A 859 -23.68 -4.98 -5.23
CA PHE A 859 -24.39 -5.89 -6.13
C PHE A 859 -23.58 -7.15 -6.47
N ARG A 860 -22.28 -7.02 -6.72
CA ARG A 860 -21.41 -8.19 -6.93
C ARG A 860 -21.43 -9.10 -5.71
N LYS A 861 -21.33 -8.54 -4.50
CA LYS A 861 -21.44 -9.31 -3.26
C LYS A 861 -22.80 -10.02 -3.12
N ILE A 862 -23.88 -9.35 -3.53
CA ILE A 862 -25.22 -9.98 -3.59
C ILE A 862 -25.22 -11.16 -4.56
N LEU A 863 -24.67 -11.01 -5.77
CA LEU A 863 -24.58 -12.10 -6.75
C LEU A 863 -23.75 -13.27 -6.23
N ASP A 864 -22.61 -13.01 -5.60
CA ASP A 864 -21.75 -14.05 -5.03
C ASP A 864 -22.49 -14.85 -3.93
N SER A 865 -23.19 -14.17 -3.02
CA SER A 865 -24.00 -14.83 -1.99
C SER A 865 -25.22 -15.56 -2.57
N PHE A 866 -25.86 -14.99 -3.59
CA PHE A 866 -27.00 -15.60 -4.27
C PHE A 866 -26.56 -16.88 -5.00
N ALA A 867 -25.43 -16.85 -5.71
CA ALA A 867 -24.83 -18.03 -6.34
C ALA A 867 -24.46 -19.11 -5.31
N GLY A 868 -23.94 -18.72 -4.14
CA GLY A 868 -23.71 -19.65 -3.03
C GLY A 868 -24.97 -20.37 -2.55
N LEU A 869 -26.10 -19.65 -2.48
CA LEU A 869 -27.39 -20.25 -2.14
C LEU A 869 -27.93 -21.17 -3.24
N GLU A 870 -27.81 -20.79 -4.52
CA GLU A 870 -28.16 -21.66 -5.65
C GLU A 870 -27.35 -22.97 -5.65
N LEU A 871 -26.07 -22.91 -5.25
CA LEU A 871 -25.24 -24.12 -5.12
C LEU A 871 -25.67 -25.02 -3.94
N LEU A 872 -26.15 -24.44 -2.84
CA LEU A 872 -26.67 -25.19 -1.69
C LEU A 872 -28.08 -25.75 -1.94
N HIS A 873 -28.89 -25.04 -2.74
CA HIS A 873 -30.30 -25.35 -3.05
C HIS A 873 -30.56 -25.43 -4.56
N PRO A 874 -29.89 -26.31 -5.32
CA PRO A 874 -29.95 -26.32 -6.79
C PRO A 874 -31.31 -26.73 -7.38
N LYS A 875 -32.22 -27.25 -6.56
CA LYS A 875 -33.57 -27.67 -6.97
C LYS A 875 -34.66 -26.68 -6.60
N ASP A 876 -34.36 -25.73 -5.72
CA ASP A 876 -35.34 -24.78 -5.20
C ASP A 876 -35.16 -23.43 -5.91
N ASP A 877 -36.25 -22.68 -6.11
CA ASP A 877 -36.14 -21.29 -6.56
C ASP A 877 -35.69 -20.41 -5.39
N VAL A 878 -34.40 -20.09 -5.36
CA VAL A 878 -33.79 -19.28 -4.29
C VAL A 878 -34.44 -17.89 -4.21
N ALA A 879 -34.84 -17.29 -5.33
CA ALA A 879 -35.49 -15.99 -5.33
C ALA A 879 -36.88 -16.05 -4.67
N LEU A 880 -37.61 -17.16 -4.82
CA LEU A 880 -38.86 -17.41 -4.10
C LEU A 880 -38.61 -17.70 -2.62
N LEU A 881 -37.61 -18.51 -2.28
CA LEU A 881 -37.24 -18.81 -0.88
C LEU A 881 -36.93 -17.53 -0.09
N LEU A 882 -36.17 -16.60 -0.67
CA LEU A 882 -35.85 -15.32 -0.05
C LEU A 882 -37.06 -14.38 0.07
N ARG A 883 -38.07 -14.53 -0.79
CA ARG A 883 -39.32 -13.75 -0.73
C ARG A 883 -40.27 -14.24 0.36
N SER A 884 -40.06 -15.43 0.90
CA SER A 884 -40.90 -15.98 1.97
C SER A 884 -40.85 -15.11 3.24
N PRO A 885 -42.00 -14.96 3.94
CA PRO A 885 -42.11 -14.12 5.13
C PRO A 885 -41.31 -14.66 6.33
N GLU A 886 -41.04 -15.97 6.37
CA GLU A 886 -40.21 -16.64 7.36
C GLU A 886 -38.97 -17.27 6.71
N SER A 887 -37.86 -17.34 7.45
CA SER A 887 -36.64 -18.03 7.00
C SER A 887 -36.88 -19.54 6.99
N LEU A 888 -36.88 -20.12 5.80
CA LEU A 888 -36.97 -21.57 5.58
C LEU A 888 -35.59 -22.23 5.45
N LEU A 889 -34.52 -21.43 5.58
CA LEU A 889 -33.13 -21.86 5.40
C LEU A 889 -32.50 -22.26 6.74
N SER A 890 -31.58 -23.21 6.70
CA SER A 890 -30.86 -23.71 7.89
C SER A 890 -29.36 -23.89 7.60
N GLY A 891 -28.54 -23.96 8.64
CA GLY A 891 -27.08 -24.06 8.51
C GLY A 891 -26.48 -22.89 7.73
N ASP A 892 -25.57 -23.20 6.82
CA ASP A 892 -24.81 -22.23 6.01
C ASP A 892 -25.71 -21.36 5.13
N ALA A 893 -26.85 -21.88 4.66
CA ALA A 893 -27.81 -21.13 3.86
C ALA A 893 -28.45 -19.97 4.67
N LYS A 894 -28.64 -20.17 5.97
CA LYS A 894 -29.16 -19.11 6.86
C LYS A 894 -28.13 -18.02 7.11
N GLU A 895 -26.84 -18.37 7.16
CA GLU A 895 -25.77 -17.39 7.29
C GLU A 895 -25.66 -16.50 6.03
N LEU A 896 -25.75 -17.10 4.83
CA LEU A 896 -25.81 -16.35 3.57
C LEU A 896 -27.03 -15.42 3.48
N GLU A 897 -28.18 -15.85 4.00
CA GLU A 897 -29.37 -15.01 4.11
C GLU A 897 -29.14 -13.80 5.03
N GLN A 898 -28.53 -14.02 6.21
CA GLN A 898 -28.16 -12.94 7.13
C GLN A 898 -27.15 -11.97 6.50
N ILE A 899 -26.20 -12.48 5.70
CA ILE A 899 -25.26 -11.67 4.92
C ILE A 899 -26.00 -10.80 3.88
N MET A 900 -27.01 -11.35 3.20
CA MET A 900 -27.82 -10.55 2.26
C MET A 900 -28.70 -9.51 2.94
N ILE A 901 -29.18 -9.77 4.16
CA ILE A 901 -29.83 -8.75 5.00
C ILE A 901 -28.89 -7.56 5.24
N ILE A 902 -27.60 -7.82 5.51
CA ILE A 902 -26.58 -6.76 5.67
C ILE A 902 -26.46 -5.93 4.39
N TYR A 903 -26.37 -6.59 3.22
CA TYR A 903 -26.31 -5.89 1.94
C TYR A 903 -27.56 -5.04 1.68
N ALA A 904 -28.75 -5.54 2.04
CA ALA A 904 -29.99 -4.78 1.93
C ALA A 904 -30.01 -3.54 2.84
N LEU A 905 -29.52 -3.67 4.08
CA LEU A 905 -29.37 -2.55 5.02
C LEU A 905 -28.38 -1.50 4.52
N ASP A 906 -27.29 -1.93 3.87
CA ASP A 906 -26.33 -1.03 3.25
C ASP A 906 -26.94 -0.29 2.06
N LEU A 907 -27.69 -0.96 1.18
CA LEU A 907 -28.41 -0.30 0.08
C LEU A 907 -29.40 0.74 0.60
N LEU A 908 -30.17 0.41 1.65
CA LEU A 908 -31.09 1.32 2.34
C LEU A 908 -30.34 2.57 2.86
N TYR A 909 -29.20 2.37 3.52
CA TYR A 909 -28.41 3.47 4.04
C TYR A 909 -27.81 4.34 2.92
N ILE A 910 -27.27 3.73 1.86
CA ILE A 910 -26.71 4.46 0.71
C ILE A 910 -27.80 5.31 0.04
N TRP A 911 -29.02 4.78 -0.10
CA TRP A 911 -30.15 5.49 -0.69
C TRP A 911 -30.53 6.78 0.08
N TYR A 912 -30.56 6.74 1.42
CA TYR A 912 -31.00 7.88 2.25
C TYR A 912 -29.88 8.83 2.70
N TYR A 913 -28.73 8.30 3.12
CA TYR A 913 -27.68 9.11 3.79
C TYR A 913 -26.50 9.47 2.89
N GLN A 914 -26.31 8.80 1.76
CA GLN A 914 -25.18 9.11 0.90
C GLN A 914 -25.54 10.18 -0.15
N PRO A 915 -24.69 11.21 -0.34
CA PRO A 915 -24.91 12.25 -1.35
C PRO A 915 -25.18 11.65 -2.73
N ARG A 916 -26.29 12.06 -3.37
CA ARG A 916 -26.73 11.57 -4.68
C ARG A 916 -26.97 10.05 -4.77
N GLY A 917 -27.17 9.34 -3.65
CA GLY A 917 -27.49 7.91 -3.62
C GLY A 917 -28.68 7.55 -4.52
N ARG A 918 -29.80 8.28 -4.38
CA ARG A 918 -31.00 8.06 -5.22
C ARG A 918 -30.74 8.15 -6.72
N THR A 919 -30.04 9.20 -7.15
CA THR A 919 -29.74 9.41 -8.58
C THR A 919 -28.87 8.28 -9.12
N ALA A 920 -27.85 7.88 -8.38
CA ALA A 920 -26.99 6.78 -8.77
C ALA A 920 -27.74 5.43 -8.76
N MET A 921 -28.64 5.18 -7.81
CA MET A 921 -29.44 3.95 -7.78
C MET A 921 -30.34 3.82 -9.02
N ILE A 922 -30.96 4.91 -9.46
CA ILE A 922 -31.77 4.94 -10.71
C ILE A 922 -30.92 4.56 -11.91
N MET A 923 -29.75 5.19 -12.04
CA MET A 923 -28.81 4.91 -13.12
C MET A 923 -28.31 3.45 -13.06
N PHE A 924 -28.01 2.96 -11.86
CA PHE A 924 -27.57 1.60 -11.62
C PHE A 924 -28.66 0.58 -12.03
N LEU A 925 -29.89 0.71 -11.55
CA LEU A 925 -30.99 -0.19 -11.94
C LEU A 925 -31.21 -0.19 -13.46
N SER A 926 -31.11 0.97 -14.11
CA SER A 926 -31.23 1.07 -15.57
C SER A 926 -30.13 0.35 -16.35
N SER A 927 -28.98 0.08 -15.71
CA SER A 927 -27.86 -0.67 -16.30
C SER A 927 -27.96 -2.19 -16.12
N LEU A 928 -28.82 -2.66 -15.21
CA LEU A 928 -29.03 -4.08 -14.95
C LEU A 928 -30.01 -4.73 -15.95
N THR A 929 -29.80 -6.01 -16.21
CA THR A 929 -30.75 -6.91 -16.89
C THR A 929 -31.98 -7.20 -16.01
N GLN A 930 -33.01 -7.80 -16.61
CA GLN A 930 -34.25 -8.06 -15.89
C GLN A 930 -34.10 -9.11 -14.77
N GLU A 931 -33.29 -10.14 -14.98
CA GLU A 931 -32.97 -11.15 -13.97
C GLU A 931 -32.21 -10.53 -12.79
N GLU A 932 -31.18 -9.73 -13.08
CA GLU A 932 -30.41 -9.03 -12.06
C GLU A 932 -31.28 -8.08 -11.22
N ARG A 933 -32.24 -7.37 -11.85
CA ARG A 933 -33.22 -6.54 -11.13
C ARG A 933 -34.11 -7.38 -10.21
N ASN A 934 -34.51 -8.58 -10.63
CA ASN A 934 -35.31 -9.49 -9.81
C ASN A 934 -34.54 -10.00 -8.58
N ILE A 935 -33.23 -10.24 -8.71
CA ILE A 935 -32.35 -10.61 -7.59
C ILE A 935 -32.25 -9.44 -6.60
N VAL A 936 -31.99 -8.22 -7.08
CA VAL A 936 -31.97 -7.02 -6.21
C VAL A 936 -33.30 -6.86 -5.48
N LEU A 937 -34.42 -7.09 -6.16
CA LEU A 937 -35.74 -7.02 -5.55
C LEU A 937 -35.94 -8.08 -4.46
N ALA A 938 -35.49 -9.32 -4.67
CA ALA A 938 -35.56 -10.37 -3.66
C ALA A 938 -34.78 -9.98 -2.39
N VAL A 939 -33.57 -9.46 -2.55
CA VAL A 939 -32.74 -9.00 -1.43
C VAL A 939 -33.34 -7.79 -0.70
N VAL A 940 -33.86 -6.80 -1.43
CA VAL A 940 -34.51 -5.63 -0.80
C VAL A 940 -35.74 -6.04 0.00
N ARG A 941 -36.49 -7.06 -0.42
CA ARG A 941 -37.66 -7.57 0.31
C ARG A 941 -37.32 -8.24 1.64
N LEU A 942 -36.08 -8.70 1.86
CA LEU A 942 -35.63 -9.20 3.16
C LEU A 942 -35.79 -8.14 4.27
N LEU A 943 -35.75 -6.85 3.91
CA LEU A 943 -36.01 -5.74 4.84
C LEU A 943 -37.45 -5.70 5.38
N LYS A 944 -38.38 -6.54 4.90
CA LYS A 944 -39.70 -6.71 5.51
C LYS A 944 -39.65 -7.57 6.78
N ARG A 945 -38.57 -8.32 7.02
CA ARG A 945 -38.40 -9.23 8.17
C ARG A 945 -37.95 -8.49 9.44
N GLN A 946 -38.84 -7.64 9.96
CA GLN A 946 -38.54 -6.76 11.10
C GLN A 946 -38.07 -7.49 12.36
N ARG A 947 -38.69 -8.63 12.70
CA ARG A 947 -38.33 -9.38 13.91
C ARG A 947 -36.90 -9.92 13.85
N GLU A 948 -36.54 -10.55 12.73
CA GLU A 948 -35.21 -11.12 12.51
C GLU A 948 -34.13 -10.03 12.52
N ILE A 949 -34.35 -8.94 11.79
CA ILE A 949 -33.39 -7.83 11.72
C ILE A 949 -33.20 -7.16 13.09
N THR A 950 -34.28 -6.96 13.85
CA THR A 950 -34.20 -6.38 15.20
C THR A 950 -33.38 -7.28 16.14
N LEU A 951 -33.58 -8.60 16.09
CA LEU A 951 -32.79 -9.56 16.86
C LEU A 951 -31.31 -9.51 16.47
N LEU A 952 -30.99 -9.43 15.17
CA LEU A 952 -29.60 -9.28 14.73
C LEU A 952 -28.94 -8.02 15.32
N PHE A 953 -29.64 -6.89 15.34
CA PHE A 953 -29.13 -5.65 15.95
C PHE A 953 -28.88 -5.80 17.46
N VAL A 954 -29.82 -6.40 18.19
CA VAL A 954 -29.71 -6.64 19.64
C VAL A 954 -28.57 -7.62 19.96
N ASP A 955 -28.39 -8.63 19.12
CA ASP A 955 -27.33 -9.63 19.22
C ASP A 955 -25.94 -9.11 18.79
N GLY A 956 -25.82 -7.81 18.49
CA GLY A 956 -24.54 -7.13 18.31
C GLY A 956 -24.07 -6.95 16.87
N LEU A 957 -24.96 -7.03 15.88
CA LEU A 957 -24.63 -6.87 14.45
C LEU A 957 -23.76 -5.62 14.13
N ILE A 958 -24.02 -4.47 14.77
CA ILE A 958 -23.23 -3.22 14.61
C ILE A 958 -22.59 -2.76 15.95
N GLY A 959 -22.46 -3.66 16.92
CA GLY A 959 -21.87 -3.37 18.23
C GLY A 959 -22.73 -2.51 19.15
N LYS A 960 -22.13 -1.92 20.20
CA LYS A 960 -22.85 -1.27 21.33
C LYS A 960 -23.67 -0.03 20.94
N ASN A 961 -23.34 0.65 19.85
CA ASN A 961 -24.01 1.87 19.38
C ASN A 961 -25.09 1.59 18.31
N PHE A 962 -25.83 0.49 18.43
CA PHE A 962 -26.79 0.05 17.40
C PHE A 962 -28.12 0.83 17.39
N SER A 963 -28.46 1.54 18.47
CA SER A 963 -29.77 2.19 18.65
C SER A 963 -30.15 3.14 17.51
N ALA A 964 -29.21 3.98 17.05
CA ALA A 964 -29.44 4.91 15.95
C ALA A 964 -29.66 4.18 14.61
N ALA A 965 -28.93 3.09 14.36
CA ALA A 965 -29.08 2.30 13.14
C ALA A 965 -30.39 1.52 13.12
N LEU A 966 -30.80 0.94 14.26
CA LEU A 966 -32.07 0.25 14.41
C LEU A 966 -33.26 1.20 14.21
N ALA A 967 -33.25 2.37 14.87
CA ALA A 967 -34.29 3.38 14.68
C ALA A 967 -34.39 3.85 13.22
N PHE A 968 -33.25 4.01 12.55
CA PHE A 968 -33.22 4.34 11.12
C PHE A 968 -33.87 3.26 10.26
N TYR A 969 -33.51 1.99 10.47
CA TYR A 969 -34.10 0.87 9.76
C TYR A 969 -35.62 0.84 9.93
N LEU A 970 -36.11 0.85 11.18
CA LEU A 970 -37.54 0.77 11.50
C LEU A 970 -38.36 1.89 10.84
N ASN A 971 -37.84 3.12 10.81
CA ASN A 971 -38.55 4.27 10.26
C ASN A 971 -38.56 4.33 8.73
N ASN A 972 -37.58 3.72 8.05
CA ASN A 972 -37.34 3.99 6.61
C ASN A 972 -37.46 2.77 5.71
N ALA A 973 -37.30 1.56 6.23
CA ALA A 973 -37.34 0.33 5.43
C ALA A 973 -38.67 0.13 4.68
N PRO A 974 -39.88 0.31 5.28
CA PRO A 974 -41.14 0.08 4.56
C PRO A 974 -41.31 0.98 3.33
N ASN A 975 -40.98 2.27 3.48
CA ASN A 975 -41.05 3.25 2.40
C ASN A 975 -40.01 2.97 1.31
N TYR A 976 -38.80 2.55 1.70
CA TYR A 976 -37.75 2.19 0.75
C TYR A 976 -38.15 1.00 -0.12
N VAL A 977 -38.61 -0.08 0.51
CA VAL A 977 -39.00 -1.31 -0.20
C VAL A 977 -40.14 -1.02 -1.19
N THR A 978 -41.16 -0.26 -0.77
CA THR A 978 -42.26 0.13 -1.65
C THR A 978 -41.79 0.97 -2.84
N CYS A 979 -40.85 1.90 -2.62
CA CYS A 979 -40.27 2.71 -3.68
C CYS A 979 -39.48 1.85 -4.68
N MET A 980 -38.65 0.94 -4.18
CA MET A 980 -37.84 0.03 -4.99
C MET A 980 -38.70 -0.93 -5.82
N GLU A 981 -39.76 -1.49 -5.23
CA GLU A 981 -40.76 -2.32 -5.91
C GLU A 981 -41.37 -1.56 -7.11
N ARG A 982 -41.84 -0.32 -6.90
CA ARG A 982 -42.40 0.49 -8.00
C ARG A 982 -41.38 0.77 -9.10
N MET A 983 -40.14 1.09 -8.75
CA MET A 983 -39.11 1.48 -9.72
C MET A 983 -38.61 0.31 -10.56
N ILE A 984 -38.54 -0.88 -9.98
CA ILE A 984 -38.13 -2.09 -10.71
C ILE A 984 -39.28 -2.58 -11.59
N LEU A 985 -40.53 -2.53 -11.10
CA LEU A 985 -41.73 -2.94 -11.85
C LEU A 985 -42.17 -1.93 -12.93
N SER A 986 -41.79 -0.66 -12.83
CA SER A 986 -42.10 0.34 -13.88
C SER A 986 -41.11 0.33 -15.05
N GLN A 987 -39.97 -0.35 -14.93
CA GLN A 987 -38.99 -0.52 -16.01
C GLN A 987 -39.12 -1.86 -16.75
N THR A 988 -40.07 -2.71 -16.32
CA THR A 988 -40.48 -3.98 -16.97
C THR A 988 -41.58 -3.80 -18.02
N VAL A 989 -42.22 -2.64 -18.04
CA VAL A 989 -43.20 -2.20 -19.06
C VAL A 989 -42.49 -1.19 -19.96
#